data_AF-A0A7X8EIX2-F1
#
_entry.id   AF-A0A7X8EIX2-F1
#
_cell.length_a   1.000
_cell.length_b   1.000
_cell.length_c   1.000
_cell.angle_alpha   90.00
_cell.angle_beta   90.00
_cell.angle_gamma   90.00
#
_symmetry.space_group_name_H-M   'P 1'
#
loop_
_entity.id
_entity.type
_entity.pdbx_description
1 polymer ?
#
loop_
_entity_poly.entity_id
_entity_poly.type
_entity_poly.pdbx_seq_one_letter_code
_entity_poly.pdbx_strand_id
1 'polypeptide(L)'
;NFRIDLPESITFYPDSNPKGFVKEFKKRRTTIVESYLKITKDLDSASYNRRINALKLLEENINYSGSLKMPLNTARVQLALMKEVTKTRNNKRVQLELMRDFTTSTFGHPRVIRKLLKRFDIIEVPETGEELKDLKMGWDFHVHDHTSYGRKSPMQLIIDAFIKGISELTVVYTNFKHEKTVEEVLEAGKILGIKINIGIEFSSVVFDKKFHFIYILPEFASDKKKFKHFIKTCSGDLADFSEQLSKNDKRRRKIVQRLIDHFNITYLPVINKNYQPDSIYYLEPIQLTNNSESDVNKIFSSRQLGELVYPQLRKVIENRALRLMALRRRIKLAPEQFTKQQIIGIEAEYNENKKYYDELDPELIRIKYFSEFDRLDTETAVDDLKAVHSIINKTGGSIKFIQPVEHGLQAAIDIIIEYCQYFSHTEVFNIYDTIGAKESDFITLTNFIGLMNKCDKNEITEFLNKNNLTYSDKKIDKALLHLKEKNLIPAIGSDATGRSTLAPGMGFVTENQLQKKQRKYFKKQHYNLPQDVSQLVHKYSPIPKSTLKPKEKANIICLGKVDTEAKHQIGEEKTEKPIKLTDAWTYLNPTIKNLIFAILGFIPAYMYFGASYACLWFFITGTRNIFVDVISGNGLIPTSWQSQNINWANLAHSLFWTGFSVPILGFVKDQFDLIWVFEHSGAVYEGVKFFFINMTNGLYLASHNYLRGFDKATIRGNLFRSIIAWPFATAFSPIGNALGIPSIVQAKFWSDFVAALIEGTTKYNNVLKLKSKIVSKLIPDFKSDNEETVNLATLDLLYLVDESNNVKTSFYKQSFEREKFKQRALNFLKGKRSTSKPKDIFFSVKQHFLEKDNYNKLTKFVISNYNKDQSLFLLQIMSKNYDKFTNWLLSLERRTLL
;
A
#
# COMPACT_ATOMS: atom_id res chain seq x y z
N ASN A 1 19.05 -5.38 0.04
CA ASN A 1 20.14 -4.45 -0.33
C ASN A 1 20.79 -4.91 -1.61
N PHE A 2 21.54 -6.02 -1.66
CA PHE A 2 22.14 -6.51 -2.92
C PHE A 2 21.17 -6.57 -4.11
N ARG A 3 19.99 -7.19 -3.96
CA ARG A 3 18.95 -7.23 -5.01
C ARG A 3 18.39 -5.87 -5.43
N ILE A 4 18.44 -4.88 -4.54
CA ILE A 4 17.99 -3.50 -4.82
C ILE A 4 19.10 -2.74 -5.55
N ASP A 5 20.36 -3.02 -5.19
CA ASP A 5 21.55 -2.37 -5.77
C ASP A 5 21.88 -2.94 -7.15
N LEU A 6 21.65 -4.23 -7.36
CA LEU A 6 21.87 -4.96 -8.62
C LEU A 6 20.62 -5.74 -9.04
N PRO A 7 19.57 -5.07 -9.54
CA PRO A 7 18.31 -5.75 -9.85
C PRO A 7 18.40 -6.63 -11.11
N GLU A 8 19.44 -6.46 -11.93
CA GLU A 8 19.77 -7.37 -13.04
C GLU A 8 20.15 -8.78 -12.56
N SER A 9 20.58 -8.92 -11.30
CA SER A 9 20.89 -10.22 -10.71
C SER A 9 19.65 -11.08 -10.40
N ILE A 10 18.44 -10.53 -10.53
CA ILE A 10 17.19 -11.21 -10.18
C ILE A 10 16.96 -12.37 -11.15
N THR A 11 17.09 -13.59 -10.64
CA THR A 11 16.82 -14.84 -11.38
C THR A 11 15.32 -15.13 -11.38
N PHE A 12 14.75 -15.37 -12.56
CA PHE A 12 13.33 -15.64 -12.74
C PHE A 12 13.05 -17.14 -12.84
N TYR A 13 12.00 -17.59 -12.15
CA TYR A 13 11.46 -18.95 -12.23
C TYR A 13 9.92 -18.89 -12.04
N PRO A 14 9.17 -19.94 -12.40
CA PRO A 14 7.71 -20.02 -12.29
C PRO A 14 7.15 -19.65 -10.91
N ASP A 15 5.98 -19.00 -10.89
CA ASP A 15 5.40 -18.40 -9.69
C ASP A 15 4.64 -19.43 -8.82
N SER A 16 5.34 -20.09 -7.88
CA SER A 16 4.75 -20.96 -6.84
C SER A 16 4.03 -20.16 -5.74
N ASN A 17 3.11 -20.81 -5.01
CA ASN A 17 2.41 -20.22 -3.89
C ASN A 17 3.41 -19.65 -2.85
N PRO A 18 3.20 -18.44 -2.30
CA PRO A 18 4.11 -17.81 -1.34
C PRO A 18 4.46 -18.63 -0.09
N LYS A 19 3.65 -19.64 0.26
CA LYS A 19 3.88 -20.56 1.39
C LYS A 19 4.25 -21.98 0.96
N GLY A 20 4.34 -22.23 -0.34
CA GLY A 20 4.82 -23.46 -0.93
C GLY A 20 6.34 -23.56 -0.92
N PHE A 21 6.91 -24.35 -1.84
CA PHE A 21 8.35 -24.64 -1.83
C PHE A 21 9.22 -23.39 -2.06
N VAL A 22 8.67 -22.36 -2.71
CA VAL A 22 9.42 -21.14 -3.06
C VAL A 22 10.02 -20.45 -1.84
N LYS A 23 9.45 -20.64 -0.63
CA LYS A 23 9.97 -20.03 0.59
C LYS A 23 11.37 -20.52 0.98
N GLU A 24 11.76 -21.72 0.54
CA GLU A 24 13.10 -22.30 0.75
C GLU A 24 14.13 -21.60 -0.13
N PHE A 25 13.72 -21.18 -1.32
CA PHE A 25 14.58 -20.49 -2.26
C PHE A 25 14.60 -18.98 -2.01
N LYS A 26 13.48 -18.43 -1.52
CA LYS A 26 13.30 -16.99 -1.43
C LYS A 26 12.39 -16.58 -0.28
N LYS A 27 12.91 -15.69 0.55
CA LYS A 27 12.12 -15.09 1.64
C LYS A 27 11.02 -14.19 1.06
N ARG A 28 9.81 -14.26 1.63
CA ARG A 28 8.64 -13.41 1.26
C ARG A 28 8.98 -11.94 1.04
N ARG A 29 9.77 -11.33 1.93
CA ARG A 29 10.20 -9.93 1.81
C ARG A 29 11.01 -9.66 0.54
N THR A 30 11.86 -10.62 0.16
CA THR A 30 12.64 -10.55 -1.07
C THR A 30 11.72 -10.66 -2.28
N THR A 31 10.69 -11.52 -2.22
CA THR A 31 9.67 -11.63 -3.28
C THR A 31 8.91 -10.34 -3.47
N ILE A 32 8.42 -9.71 -2.40
CA ILE A 32 7.70 -8.42 -2.49
C ILE A 32 8.61 -7.33 -3.06
N VAL A 33 9.87 -7.23 -2.61
CA VAL A 33 10.84 -6.27 -3.16
C VAL A 33 11.10 -6.51 -4.64
N GLU A 34 11.37 -7.75 -5.04
CA GLU A 34 11.67 -8.09 -6.43
C GLU A 34 10.46 -7.90 -7.35
N SER A 35 9.25 -8.26 -6.90
CA SER A 35 8.01 -7.98 -7.63
C SER A 35 7.78 -6.48 -7.80
N TYR A 36 7.98 -5.68 -6.74
CA TYR A 36 7.88 -4.23 -6.83
C TYR A 36 8.93 -3.65 -7.79
N LEU A 37 10.19 -4.08 -7.68
CA LEU A 37 11.26 -3.66 -8.57
C LEU A 37 10.95 -4.00 -10.03
N LYS A 38 10.45 -5.22 -10.30
CA LYS A 38 10.01 -5.67 -11.64
C LYS A 38 8.93 -4.76 -12.22
N ILE A 39 7.92 -4.40 -11.42
CA ILE A 39 6.86 -3.47 -11.84
C ILE A 39 7.44 -2.08 -12.16
N THR A 40 8.42 -1.62 -11.39
CA THR A 40 8.99 -0.28 -11.57
C THR A 40 10.07 -0.17 -12.64
N LYS A 41 10.75 -1.28 -12.98
CA LYS A 41 11.87 -1.31 -13.93
C LYS A 41 11.46 -1.63 -15.36
N ASP A 42 10.57 -2.59 -15.55
CA ASP A 42 10.14 -3.02 -16.88
C ASP A 42 9.15 -1.98 -17.43
N LEU A 43 9.63 -0.84 -17.93
CA LEU A 43 8.78 0.24 -18.43
C LEU A 43 8.32 0.02 -19.89
N ASP A 44 8.88 -0.98 -20.58
CA ASP A 44 8.55 -1.30 -21.96
C ASP A 44 7.18 -2.00 -22.08
N SER A 45 6.38 -1.57 -23.06
CA SER A 45 5.08 -2.16 -23.41
C SER A 45 5.14 -3.67 -23.70
N ALA A 46 6.27 -4.19 -24.19
CA ALA A 46 6.47 -5.62 -24.46
C ALA A 46 6.43 -6.49 -23.18
N SER A 47 6.70 -5.89 -22.02
CA SER A 47 6.73 -6.59 -20.72
C SER A 47 5.40 -6.53 -19.95
N TYR A 48 4.29 -6.19 -20.61
CA TYR A 48 2.93 -6.12 -20.02
C TYR A 48 2.59 -7.34 -19.14
N ASN A 49 2.67 -8.56 -19.70
CA ASN A 49 2.30 -9.79 -19.00
C ASN A 49 3.20 -10.01 -17.77
N ARG A 50 4.48 -9.64 -17.88
CA ARG A 50 5.44 -9.76 -16.79
C ARG A 50 5.09 -8.84 -15.62
N ARG A 51 4.66 -7.59 -15.89
CA ARG A 51 4.25 -6.63 -14.84
C ARG A 51 2.94 -7.02 -14.17
N ILE A 52 1.95 -7.46 -14.94
CA ILE A 52 0.68 -7.95 -14.38
C ILE A 52 0.91 -9.17 -13.49
N ASN A 53 1.72 -10.13 -13.93
CA ASN A 53 2.05 -11.30 -13.10
C ASN A 53 2.82 -10.90 -11.84
N ALA A 54 3.77 -9.97 -11.96
CA ALA A 54 4.48 -9.43 -10.80
C ALA A 54 3.54 -8.75 -9.79
N LEU A 55 2.52 -8.04 -10.27
CA LEU A 55 1.51 -7.41 -9.42
C LEU A 55 0.61 -8.44 -8.75
N LYS A 56 0.16 -9.47 -9.47
CA LYS A 56 -0.59 -10.60 -8.89
C LYS A 56 0.21 -11.26 -7.78
N LEU A 57 1.47 -11.61 -8.05
CA LEU A 57 2.37 -12.19 -7.07
C LEU A 57 2.56 -11.26 -5.85
N LEU A 58 2.70 -9.96 -6.08
CA LEU A 58 2.82 -8.96 -5.02
C LEU A 58 1.56 -8.89 -4.16
N GLU A 59 0.37 -8.81 -4.77
CA GLU A 59 -0.92 -8.80 -4.10
C GLU A 59 -1.10 -10.06 -3.25
N GLU A 60 -0.80 -11.23 -3.83
CA GLU A 60 -0.88 -12.50 -3.11
C GLU A 60 0.08 -12.52 -1.93
N ASN A 61 1.34 -12.16 -2.14
CA ASN A 61 2.33 -12.11 -1.06
C ASN A 61 1.92 -11.14 0.05
N ILE A 62 1.09 -10.15 -0.23
CA ILE A 62 0.67 -9.15 0.72
C ILE A 62 -0.61 -9.58 1.48
N ASN A 63 -1.65 -10.02 0.77
CA ASN A 63 -2.96 -10.34 1.33
C ASN A 63 -3.04 -11.75 1.96
N TYR A 64 -2.08 -12.64 1.70
CA TYR A 64 -2.19 -14.05 2.07
C TYR A 64 -1.96 -14.39 3.56
N SER A 65 -1.71 -13.41 4.42
CA SER A 65 -1.69 -13.62 5.87
C SER A 65 -3.12 -13.58 6.44
N GLY A 66 -3.86 -14.68 6.27
CA GLY A 66 -5.24 -14.84 6.76
C GLY A 66 -5.44 -14.76 8.29
N SER A 67 -4.37 -14.53 9.06
CA SER A 67 -4.41 -14.29 10.51
C SER A 67 -4.21 -12.81 10.88
N LEU A 68 -4.04 -11.90 9.91
CA LEU A 68 -3.85 -10.48 10.21
C LEU A 68 -5.14 -9.86 10.70
N LYS A 69 -5.00 -8.96 11.68
CA LYS A 69 -6.11 -8.12 12.16
C LYS A 69 -6.38 -6.92 11.25
N MET A 70 -5.39 -6.50 10.46
CA MET A 70 -5.49 -5.36 9.54
C MET A 70 -4.86 -5.67 8.17
N PRO A 71 -5.37 -6.67 7.42
CA PRO A 71 -4.75 -7.11 6.17
C PRO A 71 -4.62 -5.99 5.13
N LEU A 72 -5.68 -5.21 4.89
CA LEU A 72 -5.69 -4.21 3.82
C LEU A 72 -4.77 -3.02 4.12
N ASN A 73 -4.75 -2.53 5.36
CA ASN A 73 -3.81 -1.48 5.72
C ASN A 73 -2.37 -1.99 5.82
N THR A 74 -2.16 -3.25 6.21
CA THR A 74 -0.83 -3.87 6.18
C THR A 74 -0.28 -3.89 4.76
N ALA A 75 -1.12 -4.24 3.80
CA ALA A 75 -0.79 -4.24 2.38
C ALA A 75 -0.28 -2.89 1.89
N ARG A 76 -1.05 -1.85 2.16
CA ARG A 76 -0.76 -0.47 1.76
C ARG A 76 0.53 0.05 2.41
N VAL A 77 0.73 -0.23 3.70
CA VAL A 77 1.97 0.12 4.42
C VAL A 77 3.19 -0.62 3.86
N GLN A 78 3.05 -1.90 3.54
CA GLN A 78 4.14 -2.70 2.98
C GLN A 78 4.59 -2.16 1.62
N LEU A 79 3.64 -1.83 0.74
CA LEU A 79 3.92 -1.20 -0.54
C LEU A 79 4.59 0.18 -0.38
N ALA A 80 4.10 1.01 0.54
CA ALA A 80 4.72 2.31 0.84
C ALA A 80 6.17 2.15 1.34
N LEU A 81 6.42 1.19 2.23
CA LEU A 81 7.77 0.87 2.70
C LEU A 81 8.68 0.42 1.55
N MET A 82 8.20 -0.43 0.64
CA MET A 82 9.01 -0.88 -0.50
C MET A 82 9.34 0.28 -1.44
N LYS A 83 8.36 1.14 -1.72
CA LYS A 83 8.56 2.36 -2.48
C LYS A 83 9.66 3.22 -1.86
N GLU A 84 9.61 3.48 -0.56
CA GLU A 84 10.63 4.30 0.11
C GLU A 84 12.01 3.62 0.15
N VAL A 85 12.08 2.29 0.33
CA VAL A 85 13.35 1.54 0.29
C VAL A 85 14.04 1.68 -1.06
N THR A 86 13.28 1.66 -2.16
CA THR A 86 13.85 1.87 -3.51
C THR A 86 14.34 3.30 -3.73
N LYS A 87 13.65 4.30 -3.17
CA LYS A 87 14.07 5.71 -3.24
C LYS A 87 15.33 6.00 -2.42
N THR A 88 15.49 5.38 -1.25
CA THR A 88 16.62 5.64 -0.34
C THR A 88 17.84 4.75 -0.61
N ARG A 89 18.07 4.32 -1.85
CA ARG A 89 19.17 3.40 -2.21
C ARG A 89 20.57 3.90 -1.81
N ASN A 90 20.75 5.23 -1.78
CA ASN A 90 22.01 5.89 -1.42
C ASN A 90 22.21 6.02 0.11
N ASN A 91 21.23 5.69 0.94
CA ASN A 91 21.33 5.74 2.40
C ASN A 91 21.07 4.35 3.01
N LYS A 92 22.17 3.60 3.23
CA LYS A 92 22.09 2.22 3.72
C LYS A 92 21.46 2.10 5.11
N ARG A 93 21.68 3.08 6.00
CA ARG A 93 21.07 3.10 7.33
C ARG A 93 19.55 3.15 7.23
N VAL A 94 19.02 4.16 6.53
CA VAL A 94 17.57 4.34 6.35
C VAL A 94 16.95 3.14 5.61
N GLN A 95 17.66 2.57 4.62
CA GLN A 95 17.20 1.36 3.94
C GLN A 95 17.05 0.17 4.90
N LEU A 96 18.00 -0.05 5.83
CA LEU A 96 17.92 -1.09 6.84
C LEU A 96 16.79 -0.85 7.85
N GLU A 97 16.60 0.40 8.28
CA GLU A 97 15.49 0.81 9.15
C GLU A 97 14.13 0.49 8.51
N LEU A 98 13.92 0.88 7.25
CA LEU A 98 12.69 0.60 6.49
C LEU A 98 12.48 -0.91 6.27
N MET A 99 13.56 -1.67 6.01
CA MET A 99 13.49 -3.14 5.89
C MET A 99 13.11 -3.82 7.21
N ARG A 100 13.56 -3.29 8.35
CA ARG A 100 13.10 -3.74 9.67
C ARG A 100 11.63 -3.41 9.86
N ASP A 101 11.20 -2.19 9.53
CA ASP A 101 9.80 -1.79 9.63
C ASP A 101 8.89 -2.67 8.77
N PHE A 102 9.31 -3.04 7.57
CA PHE A 102 8.62 -4.01 6.72
C PHE A 102 8.49 -5.39 7.37
N THR A 103 9.56 -5.86 8.02
CA THR A 103 9.52 -7.13 8.75
C THR A 103 8.50 -7.05 9.89
N THR A 104 8.44 -5.93 10.62
CA THR A 104 7.47 -5.74 11.70
C THR A 104 6.03 -5.56 11.22
N SER A 105 5.82 -4.92 10.06
CA SER A 105 4.48 -4.71 9.50
C SER A 105 3.86 -6.01 9.01
N THR A 106 4.67 -7.01 8.65
CA THR A 106 4.23 -8.34 8.19
C THR A 106 3.33 -9.07 9.20
N PHE A 107 3.42 -8.74 10.50
CA PHE A 107 2.54 -9.30 11.53
C PHE A 107 1.17 -8.61 11.63
N GLY A 108 0.95 -7.51 10.90
CA GLY A 108 -0.32 -6.78 10.84
C GLY A 108 -0.86 -6.33 12.19
N HIS A 109 0.02 -6.06 13.16
CA HIS A 109 -0.36 -5.59 14.48
C HIS A 109 -0.96 -4.17 14.40
N PRO A 110 -2.20 -3.95 14.86
CA PRO A 110 -2.88 -2.67 14.64
C PRO A 110 -2.11 -1.43 15.11
N ARG A 111 -1.41 -1.53 16.25
CA ARG A 111 -0.61 -0.43 16.80
C ARG A 111 0.59 -0.09 15.90
N VAL A 112 1.25 -1.10 15.33
CA VAL A 112 2.39 -0.93 14.41
C VAL A 112 1.91 -0.35 13.10
N ILE A 113 0.87 -0.94 12.50
CA ILE A 113 0.31 -0.49 11.23
C ILE A 113 -0.17 0.95 11.32
N ARG A 114 -0.92 1.34 12.35
CA ARG A 114 -1.35 2.73 12.54
C ARG A 114 -0.19 3.72 12.71
N LYS A 115 0.86 3.31 13.43
CA LYS A 115 2.08 4.13 13.56
C LYS A 115 2.73 4.36 12.19
N LEU A 116 2.82 3.31 11.37
CA LEU A 116 3.41 3.39 10.04
C LEU A 116 2.50 4.16 9.06
N LEU A 117 1.18 3.95 9.08
CA LEU A 117 0.22 4.75 8.32
C LEU A 117 0.40 6.24 8.59
N LYS A 118 0.48 6.63 9.88
CA LYS A 118 0.75 8.02 10.25
C LYS A 118 2.12 8.51 9.78
N ARG A 119 3.17 7.68 9.87
CA ARG A 119 4.54 8.05 9.43
C ARG A 119 4.62 8.28 7.93
N PHE A 120 3.90 7.49 7.13
CA PHE A 120 3.87 7.59 5.67
C PHE A 120 2.74 8.45 5.14
N ASP A 121 2.00 9.13 6.03
CA ASP A 121 0.92 10.04 5.64
C ASP A 121 -0.23 9.34 4.89
N ILE A 122 -0.55 8.11 5.31
CA ILE A 122 -1.54 7.25 4.68
C ILE A 122 -2.81 7.18 5.54
N ILE A 123 -3.97 7.37 4.93
CA ILE A 123 -5.27 7.22 5.61
C ILE A 123 -5.50 5.77 6.04
N GLU A 124 -6.08 5.54 7.23
CA GLU A 124 -6.51 4.20 7.66
C GLU A 124 -7.86 3.88 7.01
N VAL A 125 -7.90 2.84 6.19
CA VAL A 125 -9.15 2.35 5.60
C VAL A 125 -9.83 1.32 6.51
N PRO A 126 -11.16 1.16 6.46
CA PRO A 126 -11.85 0.11 7.20
C PRO A 126 -11.36 -1.31 6.83
N GLU A 127 -11.33 -2.22 7.80
CA GLU A 127 -10.95 -3.63 7.61
C GLU A 127 -12.21 -4.52 7.60
N THR A 128 -13.16 -4.24 6.68
CA THR A 128 -14.43 -4.99 6.55
C THR A 128 -14.26 -6.33 5.84
N GLY A 129 -13.15 -6.51 5.13
CA GLY A 129 -12.89 -7.66 4.25
C GLY A 129 -13.35 -7.45 2.81
N GLU A 130 -13.93 -6.29 2.51
CA GLU A 130 -14.32 -5.87 1.16
C GLU A 130 -13.11 -5.29 0.39
N GLU A 131 -13.23 -5.22 -0.93
CA GLU A 131 -12.24 -4.56 -1.79
C GLU A 131 -12.28 -3.04 -1.61
N LEU A 132 -11.18 -2.36 -1.93
CA LEU A 132 -11.04 -0.92 -1.71
C LEU A 132 -12.13 -0.11 -2.44
N LYS A 133 -12.54 -0.53 -3.63
CA LYS A 133 -13.62 0.06 -4.44
C LYS A 133 -14.97 0.08 -3.72
N ASP A 134 -15.23 -0.91 -2.85
CA ASP A 134 -16.50 -1.06 -2.14
C ASP A 134 -16.52 -0.26 -0.83
N LEU A 135 -15.35 0.10 -0.29
CA LEU A 135 -15.21 0.89 0.93
C LEU A 135 -15.62 2.37 0.76
N LYS A 136 -15.79 2.81 -0.50
CA LYS A 136 -16.13 4.19 -0.86
C LYS A 136 -15.26 5.20 -0.11
N MET A 137 -13.94 5.13 -0.30
CA MET A 137 -12.93 5.94 0.37
C MET A 137 -12.47 7.07 -0.56
N GLY A 138 -11.19 7.13 -0.95
CA GLY A 138 -10.67 8.22 -1.76
C GLY A 138 -11.04 8.11 -3.24
N TRP A 139 -11.01 9.22 -3.97
CA TRP A 139 -11.28 9.23 -5.41
C TRP A 139 -10.46 10.29 -6.15
N ASP A 140 -10.42 10.17 -7.48
CA ASP A 140 -9.99 11.24 -8.38
C ASP A 140 -10.76 11.24 -9.70
N PHE A 141 -11.14 12.42 -10.20
CA PHE A 141 -11.94 12.54 -11.42
C PHE A 141 -11.12 12.45 -12.69
N HIS A 142 -9.82 12.70 -12.65
CA HIS A 142 -8.90 12.41 -13.74
C HIS A 142 -7.46 12.56 -13.28
N VAL A 143 -6.64 11.65 -13.76
CA VAL A 143 -5.18 11.69 -13.66
C VAL A 143 -4.57 11.17 -14.94
N HIS A 144 -3.35 11.60 -15.23
CA HIS A 144 -2.60 11.14 -16.39
C HIS A 144 -1.44 10.23 -15.99
N ASP A 145 -1.11 9.30 -16.88
CA ASP A 145 0.09 8.47 -16.81
C ASP A 145 1.17 8.97 -17.78
N HIS A 146 2.34 8.32 -17.81
CA HIS A 146 3.44 8.72 -18.68
C HIS A 146 3.18 8.59 -20.19
N THR A 147 2.11 7.90 -20.61
CA THR A 147 1.73 7.77 -22.03
C THR A 147 0.89 8.94 -22.53
N SER A 148 0.52 9.85 -21.62
CA SER A 148 -0.26 11.05 -21.88
C SER A 148 0.44 12.26 -21.24
N TYR A 149 -0.21 12.95 -20.30
CA TYR A 149 0.32 14.15 -19.64
C TYR A 149 0.99 13.87 -18.30
N GLY A 150 1.10 12.62 -17.86
CA GLY A 150 1.62 12.23 -16.54
C GLY A 150 3.11 11.88 -16.53
N ARG A 151 3.61 11.46 -15.36
CA ARG A 151 5.02 11.03 -15.16
C ARG A 151 5.15 9.53 -14.86
N LYS A 152 4.18 8.99 -14.12
CA LYS A 152 4.26 7.62 -13.60
C LYS A 152 3.83 6.63 -14.66
N SER A 153 4.44 5.45 -14.65
CA SER A 153 3.91 4.35 -15.45
C SER A 153 2.49 3.98 -14.99
N PRO A 154 1.67 3.36 -15.85
CA PRO A 154 0.32 2.92 -15.52
C PRO A 154 0.26 2.15 -14.20
N MET A 155 1.19 1.21 -14.00
CA MET A 155 1.25 0.40 -12.78
C MET A 155 1.66 1.21 -11.55
N GLN A 156 2.64 2.11 -11.68
CA GLN A 156 3.06 2.98 -10.58
C GLN A 156 1.91 3.90 -10.15
N LEU A 157 1.12 4.38 -11.10
CA LEU A 157 -0.07 5.19 -10.83
C LEU A 157 -1.08 4.40 -9.99
N ILE A 158 -1.43 3.17 -10.39
CA ILE A 158 -2.42 2.35 -9.67
C ILE A 158 -1.89 1.90 -8.29
N ILE A 159 -0.60 1.56 -8.16
CA ILE A 159 0.01 1.25 -6.86
C ILE A 159 -0.04 2.47 -5.93
N ASP A 160 0.25 3.67 -6.43
CA ASP A 160 0.16 4.89 -5.63
C ASP A 160 -1.27 5.18 -5.18
N ALA A 161 -2.26 4.92 -6.04
CA ALA A 161 -3.67 5.04 -5.70
C ALA A 161 -4.07 4.07 -4.59
N PHE A 162 -3.63 2.81 -4.69
CA PHE A 162 -3.84 1.79 -3.66
C PHE A 162 -3.22 2.19 -2.32
N ILE A 163 -1.95 2.61 -2.32
CA ILE A 163 -1.25 3.09 -1.12
C ILE A 163 -2.05 4.22 -0.47
N LYS A 164 -2.53 5.20 -1.26
CA LYS A 164 -3.31 6.34 -0.76
C LYS A 164 -4.73 5.99 -0.31
N GLY A 165 -5.24 4.80 -0.63
CA GLY A 165 -6.60 4.39 -0.26
C GLY A 165 -7.66 4.97 -1.20
N ILE A 166 -7.29 5.23 -2.45
CA ILE A 166 -8.19 5.66 -3.50
C ILE A 166 -8.99 4.44 -3.97
N SER A 167 -10.31 4.50 -3.78
CA SER A 167 -11.28 3.50 -4.20
C SER A 167 -11.71 3.64 -5.66
N GLU A 168 -11.68 4.86 -6.20
CA GLU A 168 -12.09 5.14 -7.59
C GLU A 168 -11.14 6.12 -8.28
N LEU A 169 -10.67 5.78 -9.47
CA LEU A 169 -9.70 6.58 -10.23
C LEU A 169 -10.10 6.64 -11.69
N THR A 170 -10.16 7.84 -12.26
CA THR A 170 -10.29 8.01 -13.71
C THR A 170 -8.91 8.25 -14.31
N VAL A 171 -8.46 7.40 -15.23
CA VAL A 171 -7.18 7.54 -15.92
C VAL A 171 -7.43 8.04 -17.34
N VAL A 172 -6.75 9.13 -17.72
CA VAL A 172 -7.03 9.86 -18.96
C VAL A 172 -5.86 9.79 -19.93
N TYR A 173 -6.18 9.46 -21.17
CA TYR A 173 -5.25 9.36 -22.29
C TYR A 173 -5.57 10.40 -23.37
N THR A 174 -4.69 10.59 -24.34
CA THR A 174 -4.93 11.53 -25.45
C THR A 174 -5.51 10.86 -26.70
N ASN A 175 -5.53 9.52 -26.74
CA ASN A 175 -5.91 8.74 -27.92
C ASN A 175 -6.35 7.31 -27.56
N PHE A 176 -7.21 6.72 -28.38
CA PHE A 176 -7.62 5.30 -28.29
C PHE A 176 -6.50 4.31 -28.62
N LYS A 177 -5.41 4.74 -29.26
CA LYS A 177 -4.26 3.90 -29.64
C LYS A 177 -3.47 3.30 -28.47
N HIS A 178 -3.75 3.72 -27.24
CA HIS A 178 -3.12 3.21 -26.02
C HIS A 178 -3.81 1.95 -25.45
N GLU A 179 -4.41 1.09 -26.30
CA GLU A 179 -5.23 -0.06 -25.87
C GLU A 179 -4.52 -0.95 -24.83
N LYS A 180 -3.27 -1.36 -25.10
CA LYS A 180 -2.49 -2.20 -24.16
C LYS A 180 -2.27 -1.53 -22.80
N THR A 181 -2.06 -0.21 -22.80
CA THR A 181 -1.88 0.58 -21.58
C THR A 181 -3.18 0.66 -20.78
N VAL A 182 -4.32 0.86 -21.47
CA VAL A 182 -5.65 0.85 -20.86
C VAL A 182 -5.96 -0.51 -20.25
N GLU A 183 -5.69 -1.60 -20.99
CA GLU A 183 -5.82 -2.97 -20.47
C GLU A 183 -5.00 -3.20 -19.22
N GLU A 184 -3.84 -2.55 -19.10
CA GLU A 184 -2.94 -2.66 -17.95
C GLU A 184 -3.53 -2.02 -16.71
N VAL A 185 -4.01 -0.78 -16.84
CA VAL A 185 -4.65 -0.05 -15.74
C VAL A 185 -5.92 -0.78 -15.28
N LEU A 186 -6.74 -1.28 -16.21
CA LEU A 186 -7.96 -2.02 -15.87
C LEU A 186 -7.63 -3.31 -15.09
N GLU A 187 -6.68 -4.12 -15.58
CA GLU A 187 -6.27 -5.35 -14.90
C GLU A 187 -5.62 -5.05 -13.53
N ALA A 188 -4.77 -4.02 -13.44
CA ALA A 188 -4.15 -3.60 -12.18
C ALA A 188 -5.18 -3.11 -11.16
N GLY A 189 -6.16 -2.32 -11.62
CA GLY A 189 -7.30 -1.89 -10.81
C GLY A 189 -8.09 -3.08 -10.29
N LYS A 190 -8.36 -4.08 -11.14
CA LYS A 190 -9.01 -5.32 -10.72
C LYS A 190 -8.21 -6.10 -9.67
N ILE A 191 -6.88 -6.22 -9.83
CA ILE A 191 -6.01 -6.93 -8.88
C ILE A 191 -5.98 -6.23 -7.51
N LEU A 192 -5.85 -4.91 -7.49
CA LEU A 192 -5.76 -4.14 -6.24
C LEU A 192 -7.13 -3.72 -5.67
N GLY A 193 -8.22 -4.10 -6.33
CA GLY A 193 -9.59 -3.80 -5.90
C GLY A 193 -9.94 -2.31 -6.01
N ILE A 194 -9.49 -1.61 -7.05
CA ILE A 194 -9.80 -0.20 -7.34
C ILE A 194 -10.74 -0.11 -8.55
N LYS A 195 -11.77 0.74 -8.45
CA LYS A 195 -12.63 1.07 -9.60
C LYS A 195 -11.88 2.01 -10.54
N ILE A 196 -11.67 1.57 -11.78
CA ILE A 196 -10.99 2.36 -12.81
C ILE A 196 -11.98 2.79 -13.89
N ASN A 197 -12.03 4.08 -14.14
CA ASN A 197 -12.71 4.68 -15.29
C ASN A 197 -11.66 5.17 -16.30
N ILE A 198 -12.01 5.20 -17.59
CA ILE A 198 -11.11 5.62 -18.66
C ILE A 198 -11.64 6.89 -19.31
N GLY A 199 -10.77 7.86 -19.53
CA GLY A 199 -11.09 9.08 -20.26
C GLY A 199 -10.15 9.30 -21.45
N ILE A 200 -10.64 10.03 -22.46
CA ILE A 200 -9.85 10.52 -23.58
C ILE A 200 -9.94 12.05 -23.60
N GLU A 201 -8.81 12.72 -23.41
CA GLU A 201 -8.74 14.18 -23.49
C GLU A 201 -8.68 14.64 -24.95
N PHE A 202 -9.45 15.68 -25.25
CA PHE A 202 -9.49 16.34 -26.55
C PHE A 202 -9.72 17.84 -26.38
N SER A 203 -9.44 18.60 -27.42
CA SER A 203 -9.73 20.04 -27.45
C SER A 203 -10.57 20.38 -28.67
N SER A 204 -11.49 21.33 -28.54
CA SER A 204 -12.31 21.84 -29.64
C SER A 204 -12.28 23.38 -29.62
N VAL A 205 -12.42 24.02 -30.79
CA VAL A 205 -12.47 25.48 -30.89
C VAL A 205 -13.91 25.95 -30.70
N VAL A 206 -14.12 26.81 -29.72
CA VAL A 206 -15.40 27.44 -29.39
C VAL A 206 -15.15 28.93 -29.17
N PHE A 207 -15.93 29.80 -29.81
CA PHE A 207 -15.71 31.27 -29.79
C PHE A 207 -14.27 31.68 -30.15
N ASP A 208 -13.71 31.10 -31.22
CA ASP A 208 -12.34 31.33 -31.70
C ASP A 208 -11.24 31.05 -30.67
N LYS A 209 -11.57 30.30 -29.61
CA LYS A 209 -10.65 29.87 -28.55
C LYS A 209 -10.69 28.36 -28.41
N LYS A 210 -9.53 27.77 -28.14
CA LYS A 210 -9.41 26.31 -27.92
C LYS A 210 -9.75 25.98 -26.47
N PHE A 211 -10.76 25.13 -26.27
CA PHE A 211 -11.16 24.64 -24.95
C PHE A 211 -10.92 23.14 -24.82
N HIS A 212 -10.72 22.69 -23.59
CA HIS A 212 -10.30 21.33 -23.26
C HIS A 212 -11.45 20.52 -22.65
N PHE A 213 -11.57 19.28 -23.10
CA PHE A 213 -12.63 18.36 -22.70
C PHE A 213 -12.09 16.96 -22.49
N ILE A 214 -12.79 16.18 -21.66
CA ILE A 214 -12.54 14.74 -21.51
C ILE A 214 -13.80 14.00 -21.94
N TYR A 215 -13.64 13.10 -22.89
CA TYR A 215 -14.58 12.04 -23.16
C TYR A 215 -14.43 10.95 -22.10
N ILE A 216 -15.34 10.87 -21.14
CA ILE A 216 -15.43 9.78 -20.18
C ILE A 216 -16.13 8.61 -20.86
N LEU A 217 -15.41 7.50 -21.00
CA LEU A 217 -15.95 6.27 -21.60
C LEU A 217 -16.99 5.63 -20.68
N PRO A 218 -17.85 4.75 -21.23
CA PRO A 218 -18.76 3.92 -20.43
C PRO A 218 -18.02 3.13 -19.34
N GLU A 219 -18.72 2.78 -18.27
CA GLU A 219 -18.13 2.04 -17.15
C GLU A 219 -17.82 0.58 -17.54
N PHE A 220 -16.55 0.19 -17.41
CA PHE A 220 -16.09 -1.18 -17.69
C PHE A 220 -15.94 -2.05 -16.42
N ALA A 221 -16.20 -1.52 -15.23
CA ALA A 221 -16.01 -2.21 -13.94
C ALA A 221 -14.60 -2.85 -13.78
N SER A 222 -13.57 -2.15 -14.26
CA SER A 222 -12.18 -2.64 -14.34
C SER A 222 -12.01 -3.96 -15.15
N ASP A 223 -12.91 -4.25 -16.09
CA ASP A 223 -12.86 -5.44 -16.96
C ASP A 223 -12.35 -5.11 -18.37
N LYS A 224 -11.12 -5.54 -18.66
CA LYS A 224 -10.50 -5.35 -19.97
C LYS A 224 -11.24 -6.03 -21.12
N LYS A 225 -11.99 -7.13 -20.88
CA LYS A 225 -12.76 -7.80 -21.94
C LYS A 225 -13.93 -6.94 -22.41
N LYS A 226 -14.60 -6.26 -21.46
CA LYS A 226 -15.67 -5.30 -21.77
C LYS A 226 -15.14 -4.11 -22.55
N PHE A 227 -13.96 -3.60 -22.18
CA PHE A 227 -13.29 -2.53 -22.93
C PHE A 227 -12.95 -2.95 -24.37
N LYS A 228 -12.38 -4.15 -24.58
CA LYS A 228 -12.12 -4.67 -25.93
C LYS A 228 -13.38 -4.80 -26.76
N HIS A 229 -14.45 -5.32 -26.15
CA HIS A 229 -15.73 -5.44 -26.83
C HIS A 229 -16.27 -4.05 -27.22
N PHE A 230 -16.19 -3.07 -26.33
CA PHE A 230 -16.58 -1.69 -26.62
C PHE A 230 -15.80 -1.09 -27.79
N ILE A 231 -14.45 -1.18 -27.77
CA ILE A 231 -13.62 -0.66 -28.86
C ILE A 231 -13.95 -1.34 -30.19
N LYS A 232 -14.19 -2.65 -30.19
CA LYS A 232 -14.55 -3.40 -31.40
C LYS A 232 -15.94 -3.01 -31.94
N THR A 233 -16.92 -2.80 -31.06
CA THR A 233 -18.29 -2.48 -31.45
C THR A 233 -18.42 -1.04 -31.93
N CYS A 234 -17.73 -0.10 -31.26
CA CYS A 234 -17.81 1.33 -31.54
C CYS A 234 -16.70 1.84 -32.49
N SER A 235 -15.88 0.95 -33.06
CA SER A 235 -14.73 1.36 -33.89
C SER A 235 -15.15 2.16 -35.12
N GLY A 236 -16.31 1.83 -35.71
CA GLY A 236 -16.86 2.57 -36.86
C GLY A 236 -17.27 3.99 -36.48
N ASP A 237 -18.05 4.13 -35.42
CA ASP A 237 -18.53 5.44 -34.94
C ASP A 237 -17.38 6.35 -34.45
N LEU A 238 -16.30 5.76 -33.92
CA LEU A 238 -15.16 6.49 -33.38
C LEU A 238 -14.04 6.73 -34.41
N ALA A 239 -14.15 6.25 -35.65
CA ALA A 239 -13.08 6.26 -36.63
C ALA A 239 -12.57 7.68 -36.92
N ASP A 240 -13.46 8.57 -37.31
CA ASP A 240 -13.12 9.96 -37.67
C ASP A 240 -12.55 10.71 -36.46
N PHE A 241 -13.19 10.58 -35.30
CA PHE A 241 -12.72 11.19 -34.06
C PHE A 241 -11.32 10.67 -33.67
N SER A 242 -11.07 9.37 -33.79
CA SER A 242 -9.75 8.76 -33.54
C SER A 242 -8.67 9.26 -34.52
N GLU A 243 -9.03 9.52 -35.79
CA GLU A 243 -8.12 10.12 -36.75
C GLU A 243 -7.77 11.57 -36.37
N GLN A 244 -8.76 12.36 -35.95
CA GLN A 244 -8.56 13.74 -35.47
C GLN A 244 -7.65 13.79 -34.25
N LEU A 245 -7.87 12.92 -33.25
CA LEU A 245 -6.99 12.77 -32.09
C LEU A 245 -5.57 12.41 -32.53
N SER A 246 -5.43 11.52 -33.52
CA SER A 246 -4.12 11.15 -34.08
C SER A 246 -3.42 12.31 -34.78
N LYS A 247 -4.15 13.21 -35.45
CA LYS A 247 -3.61 14.45 -36.04
C LYS A 247 -3.12 15.39 -34.93
N ASN A 248 -3.88 15.54 -33.85
CA ASN A 248 -3.48 16.33 -32.68
C ASN A 248 -2.21 15.78 -32.01
N ASP A 249 -2.09 14.47 -31.84
CA ASP A 249 -0.87 13.86 -31.30
C ASP A 249 0.36 14.15 -32.18
N LYS A 250 0.21 14.08 -33.51
CA LYS A 250 1.29 14.44 -34.46
C LYS A 250 1.69 15.91 -34.34
N ARG A 251 0.72 16.83 -34.24
CA ARG A 251 0.98 18.26 -34.03
C ARG A 251 1.72 18.50 -32.72
N ARG A 252 1.25 17.91 -31.63
CA ARG A 252 1.86 18.02 -30.30
C ARG A 252 3.32 17.57 -30.28
N ARG A 253 3.65 16.46 -30.95
CA ARG A 253 5.05 16.01 -31.10
C ARG A 253 5.93 17.01 -31.85
N LYS A 254 5.41 17.63 -32.92
CA LYS A 254 6.14 18.69 -33.64
C LYS A 254 6.38 19.91 -32.76
N ILE A 255 5.41 20.30 -31.94
CA ILE A 255 5.54 21.41 -30.98
C ILE A 255 6.61 21.08 -29.94
N VAL A 256 6.59 19.88 -29.37
CA VAL A 256 7.61 19.39 -28.43
C VAL A 256 9.01 19.46 -29.02
N GLN A 257 9.20 19.03 -30.28
CA GLN A 257 10.48 19.15 -30.96
C GLN A 257 10.93 20.60 -31.10
N ARG A 258 10.05 21.49 -31.56
CA ARG A 258 10.36 22.93 -31.70
C ARG A 258 10.74 23.57 -30.37
N LEU A 259 10.08 23.19 -29.28
CA LEU A 259 10.38 23.65 -27.93
C LEU A 259 11.80 23.25 -27.50
N ILE A 260 12.21 22.02 -27.80
CA ILE A 260 13.56 21.54 -27.53
C ILE A 260 14.59 22.29 -28.39
N ASP A 261 14.31 22.48 -29.67
CA ASP A 261 15.19 23.21 -30.58
C ASP A 261 15.38 24.66 -30.11
N HIS A 262 14.28 25.33 -29.72
CA HIS A 262 14.31 26.68 -29.17
C HIS A 262 15.11 26.74 -27.86
N PHE A 263 14.97 25.74 -26.98
CA PHE A 263 15.76 25.64 -25.76
C PHE A 263 17.26 25.52 -26.05
N ASN A 264 17.63 24.65 -26.98
CA ASN A 264 19.02 24.42 -27.37
C ASN A 264 19.66 25.65 -28.03
N ILE A 265 18.90 26.44 -28.79
CA ILE A 265 19.40 27.64 -29.47
C ILE A 265 19.47 28.84 -28.52
N THR A 266 18.45 29.03 -27.67
CA THR A 266 18.26 30.28 -26.93
C THR A 266 18.79 30.19 -25.50
N TYR A 267 18.43 29.14 -24.77
CA TYR A 267 18.68 29.03 -23.33
C TYR A 267 19.96 28.26 -23.01
N LEU A 268 20.29 27.22 -23.79
CA LEU A 268 21.48 26.40 -23.56
C LEU A 268 22.79 27.20 -23.58
N PRO A 269 23.04 28.15 -24.52
CA PRO A 269 24.26 28.96 -24.50
C PRO A 269 24.37 29.84 -23.24
N VAL A 270 23.24 30.34 -22.74
CA VAL A 270 23.18 31.15 -21.52
C VAL A 270 23.49 30.30 -20.29
N ILE A 271 22.90 29.10 -20.19
CA ILE A 271 23.13 28.15 -19.08
C ILE A 271 24.58 27.68 -19.02
N ASN A 272 25.22 27.53 -20.17
CA ASN A 272 26.60 27.07 -20.31
C ASN A 272 27.64 28.20 -20.37
N LYS A 273 27.24 29.46 -20.17
CA LYS A 273 28.17 30.58 -20.12
C LYS A 273 29.31 30.28 -19.13
N ASN A 274 30.55 30.44 -19.57
CA ASN A 274 31.80 30.15 -18.84
C ASN A 274 32.14 28.65 -18.63
N TYR A 275 31.43 27.73 -19.27
CA TYR A 275 31.71 26.29 -19.22
C TYR A 275 32.03 25.77 -20.62
N GLN A 276 33.07 24.96 -20.73
CA GLN A 276 33.52 24.41 -22.00
C GLN A 276 32.70 23.16 -22.39
N PRO A 277 32.37 22.98 -23.68
CA PRO A 277 31.82 21.71 -24.20
C PRO A 277 32.66 20.50 -23.77
N ASP A 278 32.06 19.32 -23.69
CA ASP A 278 32.67 18.05 -23.26
C ASP A 278 33.15 17.98 -21.80
N SER A 279 32.96 19.06 -21.02
CA SER A 279 33.22 19.03 -19.58
C SER A 279 32.03 18.50 -18.79
N ILE A 280 32.28 17.87 -17.64
CA ILE A 280 31.22 17.43 -16.71
C ILE A 280 30.39 18.59 -16.12
N TYR A 281 30.78 19.84 -16.40
CA TYR A 281 30.11 21.06 -15.99
C TYR A 281 29.27 21.68 -17.12
N TYR A 282 29.27 21.09 -18.31
CA TYR A 282 28.51 21.55 -19.47
C TYR A 282 27.22 20.75 -19.60
N LEU A 283 26.12 21.45 -19.90
CA LEU A 283 24.86 20.80 -20.24
C LEU A 283 24.86 20.53 -21.74
N GLU A 284 24.81 19.27 -22.13
CA GLU A 284 24.71 18.89 -23.54
C GLU A 284 23.36 19.29 -24.16
N PRO A 285 23.30 19.50 -25.49
CA PRO A 285 22.04 19.74 -26.18
C PRO A 285 21.01 18.64 -25.88
N ILE A 286 19.80 19.06 -25.57
CA ILE A 286 18.71 18.15 -25.24
C ILE A 286 18.22 17.51 -26.53
N GLN A 287 18.17 16.17 -26.57
CA GLN A 287 17.64 15.40 -27.69
C GLN A 287 16.45 14.55 -27.25
N LEU A 288 15.50 14.29 -28.17
CA LEU A 288 14.36 13.39 -27.91
C LEU A 288 14.76 11.91 -27.88
N THR A 289 15.88 11.55 -28.53
CA THR A 289 16.38 10.18 -28.64
C THR A 289 17.78 10.10 -28.03
N ASN A 290 17.90 9.63 -26.79
CA ASN A 290 19.21 9.24 -26.26
C ASN A 290 19.45 7.75 -26.53
N ASN A 291 20.67 7.44 -27.00
CA ASN A 291 21.17 6.12 -27.44
C ASN A 291 21.28 5.03 -26.35
N SER A 292 20.48 5.07 -25.28
CA SER A 292 20.40 3.93 -24.36
C SER A 292 19.19 3.07 -24.72
N GLU A 293 19.46 1.86 -25.19
CA GLU A 293 18.51 0.81 -25.54
C GLU A 293 17.49 0.53 -24.41
N SER A 294 16.41 1.31 -24.37
CA SER A 294 15.07 0.90 -23.93
C SER A 294 14.15 2.11 -24.10
N ASP A 295 13.00 1.88 -24.73
CA ASP A 295 11.97 2.81 -25.23
C ASP A 295 11.29 3.75 -24.19
N VAL A 296 12.01 4.22 -23.17
CA VAL A 296 11.49 5.00 -22.05
C VAL A 296 11.84 6.46 -22.20
N ASN A 297 11.02 7.16 -22.99
CA ASN A 297 10.55 8.55 -22.82
C ASN A 297 10.19 9.14 -24.18
N LYS A 298 9.15 8.60 -24.81
CA LYS A 298 8.42 9.36 -25.83
C LYS A 298 7.76 10.51 -25.08
N ILE A 299 8.29 11.71 -25.19
CA ILE A 299 7.66 12.89 -24.62
C ILE A 299 6.39 13.17 -25.41
N PHE A 300 5.26 13.12 -24.72
CA PHE A 300 3.94 13.33 -25.29
C PHE A 300 3.43 14.75 -25.06
N SER A 301 4.10 15.57 -24.23
CA SER A 301 3.60 16.88 -23.83
C SER A 301 4.70 17.87 -23.43
N SER A 302 4.46 19.17 -23.61
CA SER A 302 5.28 20.26 -23.03
C SER A 302 5.40 20.13 -21.50
N ARG A 303 4.37 19.59 -20.82
CA ARG A 303 4.38 19.32 -19.37
C ARG A 303 5.48 18.34 -18.93
N GLN A 304 5.99 17.51 -19.83
CA GLN A 304 7.03 16.53 -19.54
C GLN A 304 8.46 17.06 -19.86
N LEU A 305 8.59 18.22 -20.52
CA LEU A 305 9.91 18.76 -20.90
C LEU A 305 10.76 19.16 -19.70
N GLY A 306 10.15 19.72 -18.65
CA GLY A 306 10.83 20.01 -17.40
C GLY A 306 11.48 18.76 -16.78
N GLU A 307 10.78 17.62 -16.83
CA GLU A 307 11.25 16.32 -16.34
C GLU A 307 12.37 15.71 -17.20
N LEU A 308 12.40 16.00 -18.50
CA LEU A 308 13.50 15.59 -19.37
C LEU A 308 14.80 16.34 -19.05
N VAL A 309 14.69 17.65 -18.86
CA VAL A 309 15.83 18.54 -18.64
C VAL A 309 16.34 18.43 -17.21
N TYR A 310 15.46 18.29 -16.23
CA TYR A 310 15.78 18.25 -14.80
C TYR A 310 16.94 17.31 -14.42
N PRO A 311 16.96 16.00 -14.76
CA PRO A 311 18.02 15.10 -14.31
C PRO A 311 19.40 15.46 -14.90
N GLN A 312 19.42 15.96 -16.14
CA GLN A 312 20.65 16.37 -16.84
C GLN A 312 21.18 17.67 -16.23
N LEU A 313 20.32 18.67 -16.12
CA LEU A 313 20.65 19.97 -15.53
C LEU A 313 21.06 19.82 -14.06
N ARG A 314 20.32 19.05 -13.26
CA ARG A 314 20.63 18.80 -11.85
C ARG A 314 22.03 18.22 -11.68
N LYS A 315 22.40 17.23 -12.49
CA LYS A 315 23.74 16.61 -12.45
C LYS A 315 24.83 17.62 -12.77
N VAL A 316 24.62 18.47 -13.76
CA VAL A 316 25.57 19.52 -14.16
C VAL A 316 25.72 20.58 -13.07
N ILE A 317 24.62 21.07 -12.51
CA ILE A 317 24.65 22.05 -11.41
C ILE A 317 25.29 21.44 -10.16
N GLU A 318 25.02 20.17 -9.84
CA GLU A 318 25.69 19.45 -8.73
C GLU A 318 27.21 19.39 -8.91
N ASN A 319 27.68 19.04 -10.12
CA ASN A 319 29.11 19.03 -10.44
C ASN A 319 29.73 20.43 -10.27
N ARG A 320 29.06 21.47 -10.75
CA ARG A 320 29.50 22.87 -10.58
C ARG A 320 29.59 23.25 -9.10
N ALA A 321 28.60 22.88 -8.30
CA ALA A 321 28.59 23.12 -6.86
C ALA A 321 29.76 22.42 -6.15
N LEU A 322 30.03 21.16 -6.48
CA LEU A 322 31.14 20.39 -5.93
C LEU A 322 32.51 21.02 -6.26
N ARG A 323 32.68 21.52 -7.50
CA ARG A 323 33.88 22.27 -7.90
C ARG A 323 34.04 23.54 -7.06
N LEU A 324 32.98 24.31 -6.89
CA LEU A 324 33.00 25.56 -6.12
C LEU A 324 33.26 25.30 -4.62
N MET A 325 32.73 24.20 -4.07
CA MET A 325 33.06 23.75 -2.72
C MET A 325 34.54 23.43 -2.54
N ALA A 326 35.14 22.73 -3.51
CA ALA A 326 36.57 22.44 -3.48
C ALA A 326 37.41 23.73 -3.48
N LEU A 327 37.00 24.74 -4.28
CA LEU A 327 37.65 26.06 -4.29
C LEU A 327 37.48 26.81 -2.97
N ARG A 328 36.27 26.87 -2.40
CA ARG A 328 36.03 27.46 -1.07
C ARG A 328 36.87 26.82 0.02
N ARG A 329 37.04 25.49 -0.03
CA ARG A 329 37.89 24.77 0.92
C ARG A 329 39.37 25.11 0.75
N ARG A 330 39.85 25.28 -0.50
CA ARG A 330 41.22 25.77 -0.76
C ARG A 330 41.42 27.19 -0.22
N ILE A 331 40.47 28.10 -0.44
CA ILE A 331 40.52 29.46 0.11
C ILE A 331 40.63 29.44 1.64
N LYS A 332 39.87 28.57 2.31
CA LYS A 332 39.93 28.43 3.78
C LYS A 332 41.28 27.90 4.29
N LEU A 333 41.94 27.01 3.52
CA LEU A 333 43.20 26.38 3.91
C LEU A 333 44.44 27.23 3.58
N ALA A 334 44.38 28.00 2.49
CA ALA A 334 45.49 28.80 1.97
C ALA A 334 44.96 30.12 1.35
N PRO A 335 44.42 31.04 2.17
CA PRO A 335 43.80 32.28 1.68
C PRO A 335 44.79 33.18 0.92
N GLU A 336 46.08 33.13 1.26
CA GLU A 336 47.16 33.88 0.63
C GLU A 336 47.38 33.56 -0.85
N GLN A 337 46.91 32.40 -1.33
CA GLN A 337 46.99 32.01 -2.74
C GLN A 337 45.92 32.68 -3.63
N PHE A 338 44.99 33.44 -3.02
CA PHE A 338 43.85 34.03 -3.71
C PHE A 338 43.78 35.55 -3.47
N THR A 339 43.49 36.30 -4.52
CA THR A 339 43.20 37.74 -4.39
C THR A 339 41.82 37.96 -3.76
N LYS A 340 41.61 39.11 -3.11
CA LYS A 340 40.30 39.47 -2.53
C LYS A 340 39.15 39.40 -3.55
N GLN A 341 39.40 39.82 -4.79
CA GLN A 341 38.41 39.75 -5.87
C GLN A 341 38.06 38.31 -6.26
N GLN A 342 39.04 37.40 -6.31
CA GLN A 342 38.80 35.98 -6.59
C GLN A 342 37.96 35.32 -5.49
N ILE A 343 38.25 35.64 -4.22
CA ILE A 343 37.48 35.11 -3.08
C ILE A 343 36.02 35.57 -3.16
N ILE A 344 35.79 36.86 -3.39
CA ILE A 344 34.42 37.43 -3.54
C ILE A 344 33.70 36.77 -4.73
N GLY A 345 34.38 36.63 -5.88
CA GLY A 345 33.80 36.01 -7.07
C GLY A 345 33.40 34.55 -6.87
N ILE A 346 34.28 33.74 -6.26
CA ILE A 346 34.01 32.31 -5.98
C ILE A 346 32.86 32.15 -4.98
N GLU A 347 32.81 33.01 -3.95
CA GLU A 347 31.74 32.96 -2.95
C GLU A 347 30.39 33.35 -3.56
N ALA A 348 30.37 34.37 -4.42
CA ALA A 348 29.17 34.77 -5.16
C ALA A 348 28.69 33.67 -6.10
N GLU A 349 29.59 33.08 -6.92
CA GLU A 349 29.25 31.99 -7.85
C GLU A 349 28.75 30.75 -7.09
N TYR A 350 29.36 30.43 -5.94
CA TYR A 350 28.89 29.35 -5.08
C TYR A 350 27.47 29.61 -4.56
N ASN A 351 27.20 30.80 -4.03
CA ASN A 351 25.88 31.14 -3.48
C ASN A 351 24.79 31.12 -4.56
N GLU A 352 25.09 31.64 -5.75
CA GLU A 352 24.16 31.61 -6.89
C GLU A 352 23.91 30.17 -7.36
N ASN A 353 24.97 29.37 -7.52
CA ASN A 353 24.87 27.98 -7.94
C ASN A 353 24.14 27.11 -6.91
N LYS A 354 24.43 27.30 -5.62
CA LYS A 354 23.76 26.60 -4.51
C LYS A 354 22.28 26.98 -4.44
N LYS A 355 21.95 28.27 -4.57
CA LYS A 355 20.55 28.71 -4.65
C LYS A 355 19.82 28.05 -5.82
N TYR A 356 20.43 28.07 -7.00
CA TYR A 356 19.84 27.45 -8.19
C TYR A 356 19.69 25.94 -8.02
N TYR A 357 20.68 25.26 -7.42
CA TYR A 357 20.59 23.84 -7.09
C TYR A 357 19.46 23.56 -6.11
N ASP A 358 19.33 24.34 -5.04
CA ASP A 358 18.34 24.13 -3.98
C ASP A 358 16.90 24.37 -4.46
N GLU A 359 16.72 25.30 -5.39
CA GLU A 359 15.41 25.69 -5.97
C GLU A 359 15.07 24.91 -7.25
N LEU A 360 15.93 23.98 -7.71
CA LEU A 360 15.73 23.25 -8.95
C LEU A 360 14.46 22.37 -8.84
N ASP A 361 13.45 22.64 -9.65
CA ASP A 361 12.18 21.91 -9.67
C ASP A 361 11.74 21.68 -11.12
N PRO A 362 11.24 20.49 -11.50
CA PRO A 362 10.82 20.23 -12.87
C PRO A 362 9.77 21.22 -13.40
N GLU A 363 8.80 21.66 -12.59
CA GLU A 363 7.82 22.66 -13.05
C GLU A 363 8.42 24.05 -13.18
N LEU A 364 9.32 24.45 -12.29
CA LEU A 364 10.01 25.73 -12.43
C LEU A 364 10.89 25.76 -13.69
N ILE A 365 11.53 24.65 -14.04
CA ILE A 365 12.25 24.50 -15.32
C ILE A 365 11.27 24.62 -16.50
N ARG A 366 10.11 23.96 -16.42
CA ARG A 366 9.08 24.04 -17.45
C ARG A 366 8.61 25.47 -17.66
N ILE A 367 8.19 26.14 -16.58
CA ILE A 367 7.70 27.51 -16.60
C ILE A 367 8.77 28.45 -17.13
N LYS A 368 10.03 28.31 -16.68
CA LYS A 368 11.11 29.22 -17.08
C LYS A 368 11.49 29.10 -18.56
N TYR A 369 11.51 27.89 -19.11
CA TYR A 369 12.12 27.65 -20.43
C TYR A 369 11.15 27.24 -21.52
N PHE A 370 9.92 26.83 -21.18
CA PHE A 370 8.98 26.21 -22.12
C PHE A 370 7.56 26.81 -22.08
N SER A 371 7.26 27.80 -21.24
CA SER A 371 5.90 28.35 -21.10
C SER A 371 5.47 29.25 -22.26
N GLU A 372 6.40 29.86 -22.99
CA GLU A 372 6.09 30.88 -24.02
C GLU A 372 5.28 30.32 -25.20
N PHE A 373 5.39 29.01 -25.46
CA PHE A 373 4.71 28.35 -26.59
C PHE A 373 3.40 27.62 -26.21
N ASP A 374 3.03 27.53 -24.93
CA ASP A 374 1.68 27.04 -24.56
C ASP A 374 0.59 27.96 -25.19
N ARG A 375 0.93 29.22 -25.51
CA ARG A 375 0.10 30.18 -26.25
C ARG A 375 0.03 29.96 -27.77
N LEU A 376 0.91 29.14 -28.34
CA LEU A 376 1.01 28.90 -29.79
C LEU A 376 0.27 27.63 -30.23
N ASP A 377 -0.15 26.77 -29.30
CA ASP A 377 -0.98 25.59 -29.58
C ASP A 377 -2.49 25.95 -29.63
N THR A 378 -2.86 26.91 -30.48
CA THR A 378 -4.25 27.40 -30.59
C THR A 378 -5.14 26.54 -31.49
N GLU A 379 -4.55 25.64 -32.27
CA GLU A 379 -5.28 24.81 -33.23
C GLU A 379 -5.62 23.43 -32.68
N THR A 380 -6.76 22.89 -33.10
CA THR A 380 -7.13 21.49 -32.93
C THR A 380 -7.62 20.92 -34.25
N ALA A 381 -7.39 19.63 -34.48
CA ALA A 381 -7.91 18.89 -35.62
C ALA A 381 -9.29 18.29 -35.34
N VAL A 382 -9.77 18.37 -34.08
CA VAL A 382 -11.07 17.86 -33.68
C VAL A 382 -12.15 18.85 -34.11
N ASP A 383 -13.24 18.32 -34.64
CA ASP A 383 -14.39 19.10 -35.09
C ASP A 383 -15.06 19.89 -33.95
N ASP A 384 -16.09 20.67 -34.31
CA ASP A 384 -16.96 21.37 -33.35
C ASP A 384 -17.48 20.43 -32.27
N LEU A 385 -17.55 20.93 -31.03
CA LEU A 385 -17.97 20.18 -29.84
C LEU A 385 -19.31 19.45 -30.04
N LYS A 386 -20.21 20.01 -30.86
CA LYS A 386 -21.53 19.43 -31.17
C LYS A 386 -21.41 18.12 -31.95
N ALA A 387 -20.50 18.06 -32.92
CA ALA A 387 -20.25 16.85 -33.71
C ALA A 387 -19.69 15.73 -32.82
N VAL A 388 -18.70 16.07 -31.99
CA VAL A 388 -18.10 15.15 -31.02
C VAL A 388 -19.14 14.65 -30.02
N HIS A 389 -20.02 15.51 -29.51
CA HIS A 389 -21.10 15.13 -28.60
C HIS A 389 -22.07 14.11 -29.20
N SER A 390 -22.41 14.23 -30.48
CA SER A 390 -23.27 13.26 -31.17
C SER A 390 -22.64 11.86 -31.16
N ILE A 391 -21.34 11.77 -31.45
CA ILE A 391 -20.57 10.51 -31.44
C ILE A 391 -20.49 9.94 -30.01
N ILE A 392 -20.20 10.79 -29.03
CA ILE A 392 -20.03 10.38 -27.62
C ILE A 392 -21.35 9.88 -27.02
N ASN A 393 -22.49 10.49 -27.36
CA ASN A 393 -23.80 10.02 -26.91
C ASN A 393 -24.18 8.67 -27.51
N LYS A 394 -23.90 8.44 -28.81
CA LYS A 394 -24.14 7.13 -29.46
C LYS A 394 -23.37 6.00 -28.79
N THR A 395 -22.16 6.29 -28.30
CA THR A 395 -21.30 5.32 -27.62
C THR A 395 -21.60 5.17 -26.12
N GLY A 396 -22.59 5.91 -25.59
CA GLY A 396 -23.05 5.79 -24.21
C GLY A 396 -22.10 6.37 -23.16
N GLY A 397 -21.15 7.22 -23.55
CA GLY A 397 -20.27 7.91 -22.61
C GLY A 397 -20.70 9.35 -22.35
N SER A 398 -19.79 10.18 -21.85
CA SER A 398 -20.12 11.55 -21.46
C SER A 398 -18.95 12.52 -21.61
N ILE A 399 -19.25 13.82 -21.74
CA ILE A 399 -18.22 14.87 -21.86
C ILE A 399 -18.08 15.61 -20.52
N LYS A 400 -16.82 15.87 -20.15
CA LYS A 400 -16.41 16.76 -19.06
C LYS A 400 -15.65 17.94 -19.61
N PHE A 401 -16.09 19.15 -19.29
CA PHE A 401 -15.34 20.38 -19.56
C PHE A 401 -14.26 20.57 -18.49
N ILE A 402 -12.99 20.70 -18.90
CA ILE A 402 -11.82 20.85 -18.01
C ILE A 402 -11.08 22.16 -18.29
N GLN A 403 -10.28 22.59 -17.32
CA GLN A 403 -9.51 23.85 -17.38
C GLN A 403 -10.36 25.07 -17.80
N PRO A 404 -11.58 25.26 -17.27
CA PRO A 404 -12.53 26.20 -17.85
C PRO A 404 -12.08 27.66 -17.78
N VAL A 405 -11.27 28.01 -16.78
CA VAL A 405 -10.79 29.38 -16.54
C VAL A 405 -9.52 29.74 -17.31
N GLU A 406 -8.99 28.84 -18.16
CA GLU A 406 -7.78 29.07 -18.96
C GLU A 406 -7.83 30.39 -19.75
N HIS A 407 -9.00 30.69 -20.34
CA HIS A 407 -9.25 31.91 -21.12
C HIS A 407 -9.95 33.02 -20.34
N GLY A 408 -9.94 32.93 -19.00
CA GLY A 408 -10.60 33.85 -18.07
C GLY A 408 -12.03 33.46 -17.70
N LEU A 409 -12.52 34.02 -16.58
CA LEU A 409 -13.82 33.67 -16.00
C LEU A 409 -15.02 33.96 -16.93
N GLN A 410 -15.00 35.07 -17.68
CA GLN A 410 -16.06 35.41 -18.63
C GLN A 410 -16.23 34.31 -19.69
N ALA A 411 -15.12 33.87 -20.29
CA ALA A 411 -15.14 32.88 -21.35
C ALA A 411 -15.63 31.50 -20.83
N ALA A 412 -15.28 31.16 -19.58
CA ALA A 412 -15.79 29.97 -18.91
C ALA A 412 -17.33 29.98 -18.80
N ILE A 413 -17.87 31.13 -18.35
CA ILE A 413 -19.31 31.32 -18.15
C ILE A 413 -20.08 31.32 -19.47
N ASP A 414 -19.54 31.97 -20.51
CA ASP A 414 -20.15 31.99 -21.84
C ASP A 414 -20.31 30.57 -22.41
N ILE A 415 -19.28 29.73 -22.26
CA ILE A 415 -19.36 28.32 -22.66
C ILE A 415 -20.39 27.54 -21.85
N ILE A 416 -20.45 27.75 -20.54
CA ILE A 416 -21.43 27.06 -19.71
C ILE A 416 -22.85 27.45 -20.12
N ILE A 417 -23.13 28.73 -20.32
CA ILE A 417 -24.46 29.20 -20.72
C ILE A 417 -24.83 28.66 -22.11
N GLU A 418 -23.91 28.65 -23.07
CA GLU A 418 -24.25 28.33 -24.46
C GLU A 418 -24.13 26.85 -24.83
N TYR A 419 -23.27 26.11 -24.12
CA TYR A 419 -22.89 24.74 -24.47
C TYR A 419 -23.13 23.71 -23.36
N CYS A 420 -23.75 24.05 -22.22
CA CYS A 420 -24.03 23.07 -21.15
C CYS A 420 -24.83 21.84 -21.62
N GLN A 421 -25.57 21.93 -22.72
CA GLN A 421 -26.29 20.78 -23.29
C GLN A 421 -25.39 19.73 -23.95
N TYR A 422 -24.11 20.06 -24.19
CA TYR A 422 -23.14 19.19 -24.86
C TYR A 422 -22.15 18.53 -23.89
N PHE A 423 -22.18 18.88 -22.60
CA PHE A 423 -21.34 18.24 -21.61
C PHE A 423 -22.08 18.05 -20.29
N SER A 424 -21.72 17.00 -19.59
CA SER A 424 -22.41 16.57 -18.37
C SER A 424 -21.67 16.97 -17.10
N HIS A 425 -20.36 17.17 -17.21
CA HIS A 425 -19.49 17.54 -16.11
C HIS A 425 -18.75 18.83 -16.42
N THR A 426 -18.47 19.61 -15.38
CA THR A 426 -17.59 20.78 -15.46
C THR A 426 -16.63 20.74 -14.29
N GLU A 427 -15.34 20.84 -14.58
CA GLU A 427 -14.33 21.00 -13.57
C GLU A 427 -14.47 22.36 -12.88
N VAL A 428 -14.75 22.36 -11.58
CA VAL A 428 -14.93 23.60 -10.81
C VAL A 428 -13.68 23.99 -10.04
N PHE A 429 -12.73 23.06 -9.90
CA PHE A 429 -11.47 23.30 -9.21
C PHE A 429 -10.43 22.28 -9.64
N ASN A 430 -9.25 22.72 -10.06
CA ASN A 430 -8.10 21.86 -10.32
C ASN A 430 -6.90 22.40 -9.55
N ILE A 431 -6.34 21.57 -8.65
CA ILE A 431 -5.20 21.97 -7.83
C ILE A 431 -4.02 22.43 -8.70
N TYR A 432 -3.75 21.74 -9.80
CA TYR A 432 -2.64 22.07 -10.68
C TYR A 432 -2.87 23.41 -11.40
N ASP A 433 -4.09 23.68 -11.85
CA ASP A 433 -4.39 24.93 -12.58
C ASP A 433 -4.33 26.17 -11.67
N THR A 434 -4.47 26.01 -10.35
CA THR A 434 -4.27 27.13 -9.39
C THR A 434 -2.84 27.67 -9.35
N ILE A 435 -1.86 26.97 -9.95
CA ILE A 435 -0.51 27.51 -10.12
C ILE A 435 -0.52 28.71 -11.08
N GLY A 436 -1.34 28.65 -12.14
CA GLY A 436 -1.39 29.66 -13.22
C GLY A 436 -2.58 30.61 -13.16
N ALA A 437 -3.65 30.25 -12.45
CA ALA A 437 -4.89 31.02 -12.35
C ALA A 437 -5.26 31.38 -10.91
N LYS A 438 -6.04 32.46 -10.72
CA LYS A 438 -6.45 32.92 -9.40
C LYS A 438 -7.47 31.96 -8.77
N GLU A 439 -7.23 31.54 -7.53
CA GLU A 439 -8.17 30.70 -6.77
C GLU A 439 -9.57 31.33 -6.66
N SER A 440 -9.65 32.67 -6.60
CA SER A 440 -10.93 33.41 -6.58
C SER A 440 -11.83 33.11 -7.78
N ASP A 441 -11.25 32.92 -8.96
CA ASP A 441 -12.02 32.72 -10.19
C ASP A 441 -12.68 31.33 -10.19
N PHE A 442 -11.99 30.33 -9.64
CA PHE A 442 -12.58 29.00 -9.42
C PHE A 442 -13.71 29.03 -8.39
N ILE A 443 -13.58 29.80 -7.31
CA ILE A 443 -14.65 29.96 -6.31
C ILE A 443 -15.87 30.64 -6.94
N THR A 444 -15.68 31.71 -7.70
CA THR A 444 -16.76 32.40 -8.42
C THR A 444 -17.42 31.47 -9.44
N LEU A 445 -16.65 30.72 -10.23
CA LEU A 445 -17.17 29.71 -11.15
C LEU A 445 -17.96 28.61 -10.43
N THR A 446 -17.47 28.12 -9.29
CA THR A 446 -18.15 27.12 -8.45
C THR A 446 -19.52 27.63 -8.00
N ASN A 447 -19.57 28.86 -7.49
CA ASN A 447 -20.82 29.47 -7.05
C ASN A 447 -21.79 29.65 -8.22
N PHE A 448 -21.31 30.06 -9.38
CA PHE A 448 -22.11 30.15 -10.61
C PHE A 448 -22.71 28.79 -11.01
N ILE A 449 -21.93 27.71 -11.04
CA ILE A 449 -22.42 26.35 -11.33
C ILE A 449 -23.49 25.92 -10.32
N GLY A 450 -23.30 26.28 -9.04
CA GLY A 450 -24.30 26.05 -7.99
C GLY A 450 -25.64 26.73 -8.28
N LEU A 451 -25.61 27.99 -8.73
CA LEU A 451 -26.81 28.74 -9.11
C LEU A 451 -27.46 28.17 -10.38
N MET A 452 -26.67 27.82 -11.39
CA MET A 452 -27.16 27.16 -12.61
C MET A 452 -27.92 25.87 -12.28
N ASN A 453 -27.41 25.05 -11.37
CA ASN A 453 -28.07 23.82 -10.91
C ASN A 453 -29.28 24.04 -9.99
N LYS A 454 -29.47 25.24 -9.41
CA LYS A 454 -30.74 25.59 -8.74
C LYS A 454 -31.82 26.00 -9.74
N CYS A 455 -31.42 26.38 -10.96
CA CYS A 455 -32.30 26.92 -11.99
C CYS A 455 -33.08 28.19 -11.59
N ASP A 456 -32.49 29.03 -10.73
CA ASP A 456 -33.07 30.33 -10.35
C ASP A 456 -32.45 31.46 -11.18
N LYS A 457 -33.20 31.95 -12.17
CA LYS A 457 -32.73 33.00 -13.08
C LYS A 457 -32.38 34.30 -12.34
N ASN A 458 -33.15 34.69 -11.33
CA ASN A 458 -32.96 35.96 -10.64
C ASN A 458 -31.66 35.95 -9.83
N GLU A 459 -31.39 34.85 -9.10
CA GLU A 459 -30.12 34.70 -8.39
C GLU A 459 -28.92 34.69 -9.35
N ILE A 460 -29.06 34.07 -10.53
CA ILE A 460 -28.01 34.00 -11.55
C ILE A 460 -27.69 35.40 -12.11
N THR A 461 -28.71 36.16 -12.52
CA THR A 461 -28.50 37.49 -13.12
C THR A 461 -27.95 38.48 -12.10
N GLU A 462 -28.43 38.45 -10.85
CA GLU A 462 -27.86 39.23 -9.75
C GLU A 462 -26.38 38.90 -9.51
N PHE A 463 -26.05 37.61 -9.49
CA PHE A 463 -24.67 37.14 -9.34
C PHE A 463 -23.76 37.62 -10.48
N LEU A 464 -24.20 37.52 -11.73
CA LEU A 464 -23.41 37.94 -12.89
C LEU A 464 -23.17 39.46 -12.88
N ASN A 465 -24.19 40.25 -12.56
CA ASN A 465 -24.06 41.71 -12.42
C ASN A 465 -23.09 42.09 -11.30
N LYS A 466 -23.19 41.44 -10.13
CA LYS A 466 -22.30 41.69 -8.99
C LYS A 466 -20.82 41.43 -9.31
N ASN A 467 -20.54 40.49 -10.21
CA ASN A 467 -19.18 40.12 -10.61
C ASN A 467 -18.72 40.82 -11.91
N ASN A 468 -19.47 41.79 -12.42
CA ASN A 468 -19.19 42.51 -13.67
C ASN A 468 -19.02 41.59 -14.90
N LEU A 469 -19.87 40.56 -15.01
CA LEU A 469 -19.84 39.59 -16.10
C LEU A 469 -20.97 39.86 -17.10
N THR A 470 -20.65 39.79 -18.39
CA THR A 470 -21.63 39.99 -19.46
C THR A 470 -22.46 38.74 -19.69
N TYR A 471 -23.75 38.89 -19.97
CA TYR A 471 -24.65 37.77 -20.24
C TYR A 471 -25.84 38.15 -21.14
N SER A 472 -26.55 37.14 -21.63
CA SER A 472 -27.78 37.31 -22.40
C SER A 472 -28.91 36.50 -21.75
N ASP A 473 -30.01 37.17 -21.39
CA ASP A 473 -31.17 36.53 -20.77
C ASP A 473 -31.71 35.37 -21.61
N LYS A 474 -31.80 35.55 -22.93
CA LYS A 474 -32.28 34.53 -23.86
C LYS A 474 -31.40 33.26 -23.85
N LYS A 475 -30.08 33.44 -23.71
CA LYS A 475 -29.13 32.32 -23.64
C LYS A 475 -29.23 31.60 -22.29
N ILE A 476 -29.37 32.35 -21.20
CA ILE A 476 -29.62 31.79 -19.85
C ILE A 476 -30.90 30.97 -19.84
N ASP A 477 -32.00 31.49 -20.38
CA ASP A 477 -33.29 30.77 -20.44
C ASP A 477 -33.15 29.42 -21.14
N LYS A 478 -32.40 29.39 -22.25
CA LYS A 478 -32.10 28.16 -22.99
C LYS A 478 -31.26 27.18 -22.16
N ALA A 479 -30.24 27.66 -21.46
CA ALA A 479 -29.40 26.85 -20.58
C ALA A 479 -30.24 26.21 -19.45
N LEU A 480 -31.09 27.02 -18.81
CA LEU A 480 -31.95 26.58 -17.71
C LEU A 480 -33.00 25.55 -18.13
N LEU A 481 -33.53 25.65 -19.35
CA LEU A 481 -34.41 24.61 -19.90
C LEU A 481 -33.74 23.23 -19.91
N HIS A 482 -32.46 23.17 -20.28
CA HIS A 482 -31.70 21.92 -20.26
C HIS A 482 -31.39 21.44 -18.84
N LEU A 483 -30.97 22.35 -17.96
CA LEU A 483 -30.55 22.00 -16.60
C LEU A 483 -31.71 21.54 -15.69
N LYS A 484 -32.96 21.89 -16.03
CA LYS A 484 -34.15 21.34 -15.37
C LYS A 484 -34.25 19.81 -15.49
N GLU A 485 -33.77 19.25 -16.60
CA GLU A 485 -33.76 17.79 -16.81
C GLU A 485 -32.52 17.14 -16.23
N LYS A 486 -31.36 17.81 -16.31
CA LYS A 486 -30.08 17.24 -15.93
C LYS A 486 -29.14 18.28 -15.34
N ASN A 487 -28.81 18.11 -14.05
CA ASN A 487 -27.82 18.95 -13.38
C ASN A 487 -26.43 18.80 -14.02
N LEU A 488 -25.68 19.90 -14.02
CA LEU A 488 -24.27 19.92 -14.39
C LEU A 488 -23.43 19.37 -13.23
N ILE A 489 -22.65 18.32 -13.49
CA ILE A 489 -21.90 17.61 -12.46
C ILE A 489 -20.56 18.33 -12.21
N PRO A 490 -20.34 18.91 -11.03
CA PRO A 490 -19.06 19.51 -10.70
C PRO A 490 -17.99 18.43 -10.55
N ALA A 491 -16.84 18.63 -11.15
CA ALA A 491 -15.67 17.76 -11.03
C ALA A 491 -14.50 18.52 -10.41
N ILE A 492 -13.57 17.79 -9.82
CA ILE A 492 -12.33 18.35 -9.26
C ILE A 492 -11.12 17.61 -9.79
N GLY A 493 -10.07 18.34 -10.14
CA GLY A 493 -8.84 17.79 -10.64
C GLY A 493 -7.72 17.85 -9.61
N SER A 494 -6.90 16.80 -9.60
CA SER A 494 -5.57 16.84 -9.03
C SER A 494 -4.55 16.55 -10.13
N ASP A 495 -3.27 16.48 -9.77
CA ASP A 495 -2.27 15.90 -10.66
C ASP A 495 -1.64 14.64 -10.05
N ALA A 496 -1.48 13.59 -10.86
CA ALA A 496 -0.79 12.36 -10.48
C ALA A 496 0.73 12.52 -10.42
N THR A 497 1.24 13.62 -10.93
CA THR A 497 2.65 13.75 -11.26
C THR A 497 3.53 14.01 -10.05
N GLY A 498 3.03 14.68 -9.00
CA GLY A 498 3.88 15.13 -7.89
C GLY A 498 5.10 15.91 -8.39
N ARG A 499 4.96 16.56 -9.56
CA ARG A 499 6.00 17.21 -10.37
C ARG A 499 6.69 18.37 -9.67
N SER A 500 5.97 18.98 -8.73
CA SER A 500 6.42 20.18 -8.07
C SER A 500 6.06 20.16 -6.60
N THR A 501 6.90 20.78 -5.80
CA THR A 501 6.54 21.21 -4.44
C THR A 501 5.34 22.16 -4.42
N LEU A 502 5.04 22.80 -5.56
CA LEU A 502 3.96 23.78 -5.72
C LEU A 502 2.55 23.17 -5.75
N ALA A 503 2.39 21.92 -6.19
CA ALA A 503 1.09 21.26 -6.24
C ALA A 503 1.11 19.88 -5.54
N PRO A 504 0.22 19.64 -4.57
CA PRO A 504 0.12 18.34 -3.91
C PRO A 504 -0.33 17.25 -4.90
N GLY A 505 0.21 16.03 -4.72
CA GLY A 505 -0.10 14.91 -5.62
C GLY A 505 -1.53 14.35 -5.51
N MET A 506 -1.87 13.36 -6.33
CA MET A 506 -3.27 12.94 -6.53
C MET A 506 -4.10 12.48 -5.34
N GLY A 507 -5.42 12.51 -5.53
CA GLY A 507 -6.44 11.88 -4.73
C GLY A 507 -7.14 12.84 -3.78
N PHE A 508 -8.43 12.59 -3.55
CA PHE A 508 -9.27 13.32 -2.62
C PHE A 508 -9.97 12.37 -1.65
N VAL A 509 -10.35 12.89 -0.48
CA VAL A 509 -11.17 12.16 0.51
C VAL A 509 -12.10 13.14 1.23
N THR A 510 -13.29 12.69 1.63
CA THR A 510 -14.16 13.50 2.49
C THR A 510 -13.71 13.38 3.94
N GLU A 511 -13.72 14.48 4.69
CA GLU A 511 -13.28 14.51 6.10
C GLU A 511 -14.05 13.49 6.98
N ASN A 512 -15.34 13.27 6.70
CA ASN A 512 -16.17 12.37 7.49
C ASN A 512 -15.86 10.88 7.28
N GLN A 513 -15.27 10.51 6.14
CA GLN A 513 -14.80 9.15 5.85
C GLN A 513 -13.50 8.80 6.60
N LEU A 514 -12.70 9.80 6.96
CA LEU A 514 -11.49 9.57 7.74
C LEU A 514 -11.82 9.10 9.15
N GLN A 515 -10.99 8.19 9.68
CA GLN A 515 -11.06 7.82 11.09
C GLN A 515 -10.94 9.05 11.97
N LYS A 516 -11.79 9.16 13.00
CA LYS A 516 -11.87 10.32 13.91
C LYS A 516 -10.50 10.76 14.43
N LYS A 517 -9.60 9.81 14.70
CA LYS A 517 -8.24 10.06 15.21
C LYS A 517 -7.30 10.70 14.17
N GLN A 518 -7.56 10.52 12.88
CA GLN A 518 -6.75 11.03 11.78
C GLN A 518 -7.24 12.38 11.24
N ARG A 519 -8.53 12.71 11.39
CA ARG A 519 -9.14 13.95 10.85
C ARG A 519 -8.34 15.21 11.14
N LYS A 520 -8.03 15.48 12.42
CA LYS A 520 -7.28 16.69 12.83
C LYS A 520 -5.88 16.77 12.21
N TYR A 521 -5.22 15.62 12.05
CA TYR A 521 -3.89 15.56 11.46
C TYR A 521 -3.95 15.86 9.96
N PHE A 522 -4.82 15.17 9.21
CA PHE A 522 -4.94 15.37 7.76
C PHE A 522 -5.41 16.79 7.41
N LYS A 523 -6.40 17.31 8.13
CA LYS A 523 -6.88 18.69 7.96
C LYS A 523 -5.80 19.75 8.14
N LYS A 524 -4.79 19.49 8.98
CA LYS A 524 -3.69 20.42 9.23
C LYS A 524 -2.55 20.30 8.20
N GLN A 525 -2.26 19.09 7.74
CA GLN A 525 -1.07 18.81 6.92
C GLN A 525 -1.34 18.82 5.41
N HIS A 526 -2.60 18.70 5.01
CA HIS A 526 -2.99 18.62 3.61
C HIS A 526 -3.80 19.83 3.18
N TYR A 527 -3.78 20.09 1.87
CA TYR A 527 -4.60 21.12 1.26
C TYR A 527 -6.09 20.75 1.41
N ASN A 528 -6.87 21.65 2.02
CA ASN A 528 -8.32 21.54 2.10
C ASN A 528 -8.90 22.34 0.95
N LEU A 529 -9.81 21.75 0.18
CA LEU A 529 -10.49 22.49 -0.88
C LEU A 529 -11.35 23.62 -0.29
N PRO A 530 -11.57 24.70 -1.04
CA PRO A 530 -12.52 25.74 -0.64
C PRO A 530 -13.87 25.16 -0.22
N GLN A 531 -14.50 25.80 0.75
CA GLN A 531 -15.71 25.27 1.39
C GLN A 531 -16.89 25.17 0.40
N ASP A 532 -16.97 26.11 -0.55
CA ASP A 532 -18.00 26.16 -1.60
C ASP A 532 -17.81 25.00 -2.60
N VAL A 533 -16.56 24.77 -3.03
CA VAL A 533 -16.17 23.63 -3.88
C VAL A 533 -16.54 22.32 -3.20
N SER A 534 -16.15 22.16 -1.94
CA SER A 534 -16.42 20.94 -1.16
C SER A 534 -17.92 20.63 -1.04
N GLN A 535 -18.75 21.65 -0.82
CA GLN A 535 -20.20 21.49 -0.69
C GLN A 535 -20.86 21.16 -2.03
N LEU A 536 -20.50 21.88 -3.08
CA LEU A 536 -21.07 21.69 -4.40
C LEU A 536 -20.78 20.29 -4.94
N VAL A 537 -19.51 19.85 -4.84
CA VAL A 537 -19.07 18.51 -5.25
C VAL A 537 -19.75 17.43 -4.42
N HIS A 538 -19.82 17.59 -3.10
CA HIS A 538 -20.52 16.62 -2.26
C HIS A 538 -22.01 16.52 -2.59
N LYS A 539 -22.66 17.62 -2.97
CA LYS A 539 -24.10 17.64 -3.30
C LYS A 539 -24.38 16.99 -4.65
N TYR A 540 -23.73 17.44 -5.73
CA TYR A 540 -24.10 17.09 -7.10
C TYR A 540 -23.28 15.96 -7.72
N SER A 541 -22.09 15.66 -7.20
CA SER A 541 -21.21 14.69 -7.85
C SER A 541 -21.42 13.24 -7.40
N PRO A 542 -21.23 12.27 -8.32
CA PRO A 542 -21.29 10.84 -8.04
C PRO A 542 -19.97 10.35 -7.43
N ILE A 543 -19.57 10.96 -6.31
CA ILE A 543 -18.33 10.58 -5.59
C ILE A 543 -18.62 9.50 -4.55
N PRO A 544 -17.60 8.72 -4.15
CA PRO A 544 -17.69 7.88 -2.96
C PRO A 544 -17.91 8.77 -1.72
N LYS A 545 -19.13 8.82 -1.18
CA LYS A 545 -19.49 9.65 -0.02
C LYS A 545 -20.32 8.89 1.01
N SER A 546 -20.28 9.39 2.24
CA SER A 546 -21.11 8.91 3.36
C SER A 546 -22.11 9.99 3.80
N THR A 547 -23.24 9.58 4.36
CA THR A 547 -24.29 10.50 4.79
C THR A 547 -23.76 11.46 5.85
N LEU A 548 -23.86 12.77 5.59
CA LEU A 548 -23.50 13.82 6.54
C LEU A 548 -24.53 13.91 7.67
N LYS A 549 -24.07 14.29 8.86
CA LYS A 549 -24.98 14.64 9.95
C LYS A 549 -25.66 16.00 9.68
N PRO A 550 -26.84 16.29 10.27
CA PRO A 550 -27.63 17.48 9.96
C PRO A 550 -26.92 18.84 10.08
N LYS A 551 -25.85 18.94 10.88
CA LYS A 551 -25.05 20.16 11.08
C LYS A 551 -23.62 20.07 10.53
N GLU A 552 -23.26 18.95 9.88
CA GLU A 552 -21.91 18.71 9.37
C GLU A 552 -21.81 19.21 7.93
N LYS A 553 -20.88 20.14 7.68
CA LYS A 553 -20.56 20.59 6.32
C LYS A 553 -19.62 19.61 5.65
N ALA A 554 -19.77 19.42 4.35
CA ALA A 554 -18.83 18.65 3.55
C ALA A 554 -17.47 19.37 3.53
N ASN A 555 -16.40 18.64 3.79
CA ASN A 555 -15.03 19.12 3.63
C ASN A 555 -14.24 18.06 2.85
N ILE A 556 -13.62 18.47 1.74
CA ILE A 556 -12.82 17.60 0.88
C ILE A 556 -11.34 17.94 1.07
N ILE A 557 -10.54 16.91 1.34
CA ILE A 557 -9.11 17.04 1.63
C ILE A 557 -8.33 16.37 0.49
N CYS A 558 -7.31 17.04 -0.03
CA CYS A 558 -6.37 16.45 -0.98
C CYS A 558 -5.44 15.45 -0.26
N LEU A 559 -5.27 14.25 -0.81
CA LEU A 559 -4.38 13.21 -0.27
C LEU A 559 -2.92 13.44 -0.66
N GLY A 560 -2.64 14.41 -1.53
CA GLY A 560 -1.30 14.88 -1.81
C GLY A 560 -0.72 15.66 -0.65
N LYS A 561 0.59 15.53 -0.46
CA LYS A 561 1.34 16.30 0.51
C LYS A 561 1.80 17.61 -0.13
N VAL A 562 1.76 18.71 0.63
CA VAL A 562 2.48 19.93 0.31
C VAL A 562 3.92 19.76 0.79
N ASP A 563 4.87 19.57 -0.13
CA ASP A 563 6.28 19.38 0.26
C ASP A 563 6.88 20.72 0.67
N THR A 564 7.15 20.86 1.97
CA THR A 564 7.64 22.12 2.58
C THR A 564 9.14 22.12 2.90
N GLU A 565 9.87 21.01 2.72
CA GLU A 565 11.19 20.86 3.38
C GLU A 565 12.31 20.11 2.62
N ALA A 566 12.13 19.71 1.35
CA ALA A 566 13.19 18.98 0.64
C ALA A 566 14.16 19.93 -0.09
N LYS A 567 15.10 20.56 0.64
CA LYS A 567 16.25 21.21 0.02
C LYS A 567 17.24 20.17 -0.51
N HIS A 568 17.81 20.41 -1.70
CA HIS A 568 18.84 19.54 -2.22
C HIS A 568 20.13 19.66 -1.41
N GLN A 569 20.76 18.51 -1.11
CA GLN A 569 21.96 18.46 -0.27
C GLN A 569 23.23 18.35 -1.13
N ILE A 570 24.26 19.14 -0.85
CA ILE A 570 25.57 19.12 -1.57
C ILE A 570 26.72 18.63 -0.66
N GLY A 571 26.41 18.20 0.57
CA GLY A 571 27.38 17.52 1.45
C GLY A 571 28.19 18.39 2.43
N GLU A 572 28.02 19.72 2.46
CA GLU A 572 28.48 20.57 3.60
C GLU A 572 27.56 20.43 4.83
N GLU A 573 26.32 20.03 4.59
CA GLU A 573 25.33 19.78 5.62
C GLU A 573 25.73 18.53 6.41
N LYS A 574 25.64 18.57 7.75
CA LYS A 574 25.84 17.36 8.58
C LYS A 574 24.84 16.29 8.11
N THR A 575 25.33 15.30 7.37
CA THR A 575 24.55 14.23 6.73
C THR A 575 23.87 13.33 7.76
N GLU A 576 24.40 13.28 8.97
CA GLU A 576 23.81 12.56 10.07
C GLU A 576 22.72 13.40 10.72
N LYS A 577 21.47 13.24 10.24
CA LYS A 577 20.32 13.57 11.06
C LYS A 577 20.53 12.88 12.42
N PRO A 578 20.59 13.64 13.54
CA PRO A 578 20.81 13.05 14.85
C PRO A 578 19.74 11.99 15.09
N ILE A 579 20.17 10.80 15.51
CA ILE A 579 19.25 9.71 15.78
C ILE A 579 18.42 10.12 17.00
N LYS A 580 17.13 10.33 16.81
CA LYS A 580 16.22 10.60 17.93
C LYS A 580 16.28 9.39 18.87
N LEU A 581 16.27 9.65 20.18
CA LEU A 581 16.34 8.58 21.19
C LEU A 581 15.27 7.50 20.98
N THR A 582 14.09 7.92 20.51
CA THR A 582 12.98 7.03 20.13
C THR A 582 13.31 6.10 18.97
N ASP A 583 14.03 6.60 17.98
CA ASP A 583 14.41 5.85 16.79
C ASP A 583 15.56 4.90 17.13
N ALA A 584 16.54 5.36 17.93
CA ALA A 584 17.60 4.51 18.47
C ALA A 584 17.02 3.30 19.23
N TRP A 585 16.06 3.51 20.13
CA TRP A 585 15.38 2.43 20.86
C TRP A 585 14.52 1.51 19.95
N THR A 586 13.95 2.07 18.88
CA THR A 586 13.14 1.32 17.92
C THR A 586 14.01 0.38 17.10
N TYR A 587 15.17 0.86 16.66
CA TYR A 587 16.10 0.16 15.77
C TYR A 587 17.25 -0.56 16.49
N LEU A 588 17.32 -0.48 17.82
CA LEU A 588 18.27 -1.22 18.65
C LEU A 588 18.21 -2.73 18.37
N ASN A 589 19.36 -3.41 18.47
CA ASN A 589 19.44 -4.86 18.31
C ASN A 589 18.39 -5.58 19.20
N PRO A 590 17.53 -6.44 18.62
CA PRO A 590 16.48 -7.12 19.38
C PRO A 590 17.02 -7.94 20.56
N THR A 591 18.18 -8.57 20.44
CA THR A 591 18.82 -9.35 21.51
C THR A 591 19.17 -8.46 22.69
N ILE A 592 19.77 -7.29 22.43
CA ILE A 592 20.10 -6.30 23.47
C ILE A 592 18.82 -5.80 24.13
N LYS A 593 17.80 -5.46 23.33
CA LYS A 593 16.50 -4.99 23.86
C LYS A 593 15.82 -6.04 24.73
N ASN A 594 15.83 -7.29 24.30
CA ASN A 594 15.27 -8.42 25.04
C ASN A 594 16.05 -8.66 26.34
N LEU A 595 17.37 -8.55 26.32
CA LEU A 595 18.22 -8.65 27.50
C LEU A 595 17.91 -7.52 28.50
N ILE A 596 17.82 -6.27 28.04
CA ILE A 596 17.44 -5.12 28.88
C ILE A 596 16.08 -5.37 29.54
N PHE A 597 15.08 -5.85 28.79
CA PHE A 597 13.78 -6.18 29.35
C PHE A 597 13.85 -7.30 30.40
N ALA A 598 14.61 -8.37 30.14
CA ALA A 598 14.78 -9.44 31.10
C ALA A 598 15.46 -8.95 32.39
N ILE A 599 16.52 -8.14 32.28
CA ILE A 599 17.23 -7.56 33.43
C ILE A 599 16.31 -6.63 34.23
N LEU A 600 15.60 -5.71 33.56
CA LEU A 600 14.68 -4.79 34.23
C LEU A 600 13.52 -5.49 34.93
N GLY A 601 13.06 -6.64 34.43
CA GLY A 601 12.11 -7.48 35.15
C GLY A 601 12.75 -8.25 36.31
N PHE A 602 14.00 -8.70 36.16
CA PHE A 602 14.68 -9.49 37.18
C PHE A 602 14.95 -8.66 38.44
N ILE A 603 15.28 -7.37 38.30
CA ILE A 603 15.60 -6.48 39.42
C ILE A 603 14.50 -6.45 40.51
N PRO A 604 13.22 -6.13 40.21
CA PRO A 604 12.15 -6.17 41.22
C PRO A 604 11.96 -7.55 41.87
N ALA A 605 12.07 -8.63 41.08
CA ALA A 605 11.90 -9.99 41.61
C ALA A 605 13.06 -10.39 42.55
N TYR A 606 14.29 -10.02 42.17
CA TYR A 606 15.49 -10.21 42.96
C TYR A 606 15.45 -9.44 44.27
N MET A 607 15.03 -8.17 44.22
CA MET A 607 14.90 -7.34 45.42
C MET A 607 13.87 -7.88 46.42
N TYR A 608 12.86 -8.62 45.96
CA TYR A 608 11.81 -9.17 46.82
C TYR A 608 12.13 -10.56 47.38
N PHE A 609 12.57 -11.51 46.53
CA PHE A 609 12.76 -12.92 46.92
C PHE A 609 14.24 -13.37 47.02
N GLY A 610 15.20 -12.54 46.65
CA GLY A 610 16.58 -12.96 46.46
C GLY A 610 16.79 -13.79 45.18
N ALA A 611 18.04 -14.19 44.91
CA ALA A 611 18.44 -14.77 43.62
C ALA A 611 17.77 -16.12 43.30
N SER A 612 17.65 -17.03 44.27
CA SER A 612 17.18 -18.40 44.07
C SER A 612 15.74 -18.44 43.52
N TYR A 613 14.81 -17.80 44.23
CA TYR A 613 13.41 -17.74 43.84
C TYR A 613 13.14 -16.80 42.67
N ALA A 614 13.92 -15.72 42.49
CA ALA A 614 13.84 -14.91 41.27
C ALA A 614 14.22 -15.72 40.02
N CYS A 615 15.28 -16.52 40.09
CA CYS A 615 15.67 -17.45 39.03
C CYS A 615 14.58 -18.50 38.76
N LEU A 616 14.01 -19.11 39.82
CA LEU A 616 12.90 -20.07 39.68
C LEU A 616 11.66 -19.41 39.02
N TRP A 617 11.31 -18.20 39.45
CA TRP A 617 10.19 -17.43 38.89
C TRP A 617 10.35 -17.17 37.40
N PHE A 618 11.57 -16.79 36.98
CA PHE A 618 11.90 -16.56 35.58
C PHE A 618 11.96 -17.86 34.79
N PHE A 619 12.46 -18.95 35.39
CA PHE A 619 12.49 -20.27 34.78
C PHE A 619 11.08 -20.80 34.48
N ILE A 620 10.14 -20.68 35.42
CA ILE A 620 8.74 -21.10 35.22
C ILE A 620 8.11 -20.35 34.03
N THR A 621 8.21 -19.01 34.01
CA THR A 621 7.64 -18.22 32.90
C THR A 621 8.39 -18.44 31.59
N GLY A 622 9.71 -18.63 31.66
CA GLY A 622 10.54 -18.82 30.50
C GLY A 622 10.24 -20.13 29.78
N THR A 623 10.31 -21.24 30.53
CA THR A 623 10.00 -22.59 30.03
C THR A 623 8.57 -22.68 29.49
N ARG A 624 7.59 -22.12 30.20
CA ARG A 624 6.20 -22.06 29.74
C ARG A 624 6.07 -21.41 28.36
N ASN A 625 6.71 -20.25 28.14
CA ASN A 625 6.62 -19.57 26.84
C ASN A 625 7.30 -20.36 25.72
N ILE A 626 8.45 -20.98 26.01
CA ILE A 626 9.17 -21.84 25.06
C ILE A 626 8.31 -23.05 24.68
N PHE A 627 7.75 -23.77 25.66
CA PHE A 627 6.91 -24.95 25.40
C PHE A 627 5.66 -24.59 24.59
N VAL A 628 4.96 -23.51 24.95
CA VAL A 628 3.77 -23.07 24.21
C VAL A 628 4.12 -22.76 22.74
N ASP A 629 5.23 -22.08 22.49
CA ASP A 629 5.65 -21.73 21.13
C ASP A 629 6.03 -22.97 20.32
N VAL A 630 6.85 -23.85 20.89
CA VAL A 630 7.38 -25.03 20.21
C VAL A 630 6.29 -26.10 19.95
N ILE A 631 5.45 -26.41 20.95
CA ILE A 631 4.35 -27.37 20.83
C ILE A 631 3.32 -26.87 19.80
N SER A 632 3.05 -25.56 19.77
CA SER A 632 2.08 -25.00 18.83
C SER A 632 2.51 -25.07 17.37
N GLY A 633 3.82 -25.02 17.09
CA GLY A 633 4.35 -25.11 15.73
C GLY A 633 4.38 -26.54 15.19
N ASN A 634 4.93 -27.48 15.98
CA ASN A 634 5.36 -28.78 15.47
C ASN A 634 4.66 -29.98 16.13
N GLY A 635 3.68 -29.72 17.01
CA GLY A 635 2.93 -30.76 17.72
C GLY A 635 3.66 -31.28 18.97
N LEU A 636 3.12 -32.37 19.52
CA LEU A 636 3.58 -32.95 20.79
C LEU A 636 4.86 -33.82 20.67
N ILE A 637 5.39 -34.01 19.46
CA ILE A 637 6.54 -34.88 19.21
C ILE A 637 7.83 -34.08 19.43
N PRO A 638 8.69 -34.39 20.43
CA PRO A 638 9.85 -33.56 20.76
C PRO A 638 10.91 -33.49 19.65
N THR A 639 11.05 -34.53 18.84
CA THR A 639 12.04 -34.59 17.76
C THR A 639 11.77 -33.63 16.60
N SER A 640 10.54 -33.10 16.50
CA SER A 640 10.19 -32.12 15.48
C SER A 640 10.43 -30.68 15.95
N TRP A 641 10.84 -30.46 17.21
CA TRP A 641 10.95 -29.13 17.80
C TRP A 641 12.15 -28.34 17.27
N GLN A 642 11.92 -27.08 16.89
CA GLN A 642 12.95 -26.20 16.33
C GLN A 642 13.03 -24.89 17.13
N SER A 643 14.25 -24.42 17.42
CA SER A 643 14.49 -23.17 18.15
C SER A 643 13.99 -21.92 17.42
N GLN A 644 13.87 -21.99 16.09
CA GLN A 644 13.37 -20.91 15.24
C GLN A 644 11.89 -20.57 15.50
N ASN A 645 11.13 -21.49 16.11
CA ASN A 645 9.73 -21.29 16.44
C ASN A 645 9.51 -20.48 17.73
N ILE A 646 10.56 -20.24 18.51
CA ILE A 646 10.48 -19.51 19.79
C ILE A 646 10.40 -18.00 19.52
N ASN A 647 9.38 -17.33 20.03
CA ASN A 647 9.27 -15.88 19.96
C ASN A 647 10.03 -15.22 21.13
N TRP A 648 11.33 -15.01 20.94
CA TRP A 648 12.23 -14.40 21.92
C TRP A 648 11.77 -13.02 22.42
N ALA A 649 11.14 -12.22 21.57
CA ALA A 649 10.63 -10.91 21.99
C ALA A 649 9.43 -11.05 22.95
N ASN A 650 8.51 -11.97 22.66
CA ASN A 650 7.39 -12.24 23.55
C ASN A 650 7.84 -12.87 24.88
N LEU A 651 8.83 -13.76 24.83
CA LEU A 651 9.49 -14.32 26.02
C LEU A 651 10.05 -13.20 26.90
N ALA A 652 10.91 -12.33 26.34
CA ALA A 652 11.53 -11.23 27.08
C ALA A 652 10.52 -10.24 27.66
N HIS A 653 9.47 -9.90 26.90
CA HIS A 653 8.37 -9.09 27.44
C HIS A 653 7.62 -9.79 28.57
N SER A 654 7.41 -11.10 28.49
CA SER A 654 6.76 -11.86 29.57
C SER A 654 7.63 -11.89 30.83
N LEU A 655 8.95 -12.04 30.67
CA LEU A 655 9.93 -11.95 31.76
C LEU A 655 9.96 -10.56 32.41
N PHE A 656 9.92 -9.49 31.60
CA PHE A 656 9.81 -8.12 32.11
C PHE A 656 8.57 -7.95 32.99
N TRP A 657 7.38 -8.25 32.46
CA TRP A 657 6.14 -8.02 33.20
C TRP A 657 5.94 -8.98 34.37
N THR A 658 6.41 -10.23 34.31
CA THR A 658 6.31 -11.14 35.47
C THR A 658 7.25 -10.76 36.60
N GLY A 659 8.35 -10.06 36.30
CA GLY A 659 9.22 -9.49 37.32
C GLY A 659 8.49 -8.51 38.24
N PHE A 660 7.78 -7.56 37.66
CA PHE A 660 6.99 -6.56 38.39
C PHE A 660 5.76 -7.13 39.12
N SER A 661 5.26 -8.31 38.75
CA SER A 661 4.16 -8.93 39.52
C SER A 661 4.59 -9.43 40.89
N VAL A 662 5.88 -9.75 41.08
CA VAL A 662 6.40 -10.31 42.33
C VAL A 662 6.08 -9.43 43.56
N PRO A 663 6.53 -8.16 43.62
CA PRO A 663 6.26 -7.32 44.79
C PRO A 663 4.77 -7.03 45.00
N ILE A 664 3.98 -6.99 43.92
CA ILE A 664 2.53 -6.75 43.99
C ILE A 664 1.81 -7.94 44.64
N LEU A 665 2.12 -9.15 44.19
CA LEU A 665 1.54 -10.38 44.75
C LEU A 665 2.04 -10.64 46.16
N GLY A 666 3.32 -10.31 46.41
CA GLY A 666 3.94 -10.20 47.72
C GLY A 666 3.12 -9.38 48.69
N PHE A 667 2.95 -8.10 48.36
CA PHE A 667 2.17 -7.15 49.13
C PHE A 667 0.76 -7.66 49.44
N VAL A 668 0.03 -8.17 48.44
CA VAL A 668 -1.34 -8.67 48.67
C VAL A 668 -1.37 -9.87 49.61
N LYS A 669 -0.42 -10.82 49.47
CA LYS A 669 -0.32 -11.95 50.39
C LYS A 669 -0.03 -11.45 51.80
N ASP A 670 0.94 -10.55 51.97
CA ASP A 670 1.33 -10.09 53.31
C ASP A 670 0.21 -9.27 53.98
N GLN A 671 -0.51 -8.45 53.21
CA GLN A 671 -1.71 -7.76 53.71
C GLN A 671 -2.85 -8.73 54.04
N PHE A 672 -3.03 -9.78 53.25
CA PHE A 672 -4.00 -10.82 53.55
C PHE A 672 -3.68 -11.52 54.87
N ASP A 673 -2.42 -11.92 55.07
CA ASP A 673 -1.97 -12.59 56.29
C ASP A 673 -2.15 -11.70 57.54
N LEU A 674 -2.00 -10.38 57.40
CA LEU A 674 -2.23 -9.39 58.46
C LEU A 674 -3.71 -9.20 58.82
N ILE A 675 -4.59 -9.24 57.81
CA ILE A 675 -6.03 -9.02 57.99
C ILE A 675 -6.75 -10.32 58.41
N TRP A 676 -6.15 -11.48 58.13
CA TRP A 676 -6.73 -12.77 58.47
C TRP A 676 -6.79 -13.01 59.99
N VAL A 677 -8.00 -13.20 60.50
CA VAL A 677 -8.28 -13.27 61.95
C VAL A 677 -8.22 -14.71 62.50
N PHE A 678 -8.32 -15.72 61.63
CA PHE A 678 -8.36 -17.13 62.02
C PHE A 678 -6.96 -17.78 61.95
N GLU A 679 -6.87 -19.07 62.27
CA GLU A 679 -5.61 -19.81 62.17
C GLU A 679 -5.06 -19.77 60.75
N HIS A 680 -3.75 -19.52 60.60
CA HIS A 680 -3.02 -19.53 59.33
C HIS A 680 -2.75 -20.96 58.83
N SER A 681 -3.73 -21.85 58.98
CA SER A 681 -3.67 -23.26 58.61
C SER A 681 -5.05 -23.75 58.11
N GLY A 682 -5.06 -24.85 57.36
CA GLY A 682 -6.28 -25.49 56.88
C GLY A 682 -6.81 -25.02 55.52
N ALA A 683 -7.77 -25.78 54.98
CA ALA A 683 -8.25 -25.63 53.60
C ALA A 683 -8.96 -24.28 53.33
N VAL A 684 -9.63 -23.71 54.35
CA VAL A 684 -10.33 -22.42 54.22
C VAL A 684 -9.32 -21.28 54.11
N TYR A 685 -8.31 -21.25 54.98
CA TYR A 685 -7.23 -20.26 54.91
C TYR A 685 -6.50 -20.33 53.57
N GLU A 686 -6.05 -21.51 53.16
CA GLU A 686 -5.37 -21.70 51.87
C GLU A 686 -6.27 -21.32 50.69
N GLY A 687 -7.55 -21.71 50.74
CA GLY A 687 -8.53 -21.35 49.73
C GLY A 687 -8.68 -19.84 49.55
N VAL A 688 -8.91 -19.10 50.63
CA VAL A 688 -9.09 -17.64 50.55
C VAL A 688 -7.78 -16.93 50.18
N LYS A 689 -6.64 -17.37 50.74
CA LYS A 689 -5.31 -16.84 50.40
C LYS A 689 -5.03 -16.96 48.91
N PHE A 690 -5.18 -18.15 48.35
CA PHE A 690 -4.95 -18.38 46.92
C PHE A 690 -5.97 -17.67 46.03
N PHE A 691 -7.19 -17.41 46.51
CA PHE A 691 -8.17 -16.61 45.78
C PHE A 691 -7.66 -15.19 45.57
N PHE A 692 -7.24 -14.49 46.64
CA PHE A 692 -6.76 -13.11 46.54
C PHE A 692 -5.47 -12.98 45.72
N ILE A 693 -4.53 -13.92 45.87
CA ILE A 693 -3.29 -13.94 45.07
C ILE A 693 -3.62 -14.13 43.59
N ASN A 694 -4.45 -15.11 43.24
CA ASN A 694 -4.78 -15.39 41.84
C ASN A 694 -5.68 -14.33 41.20
N MET A 695 -6.57 -13.70 41.97
CA MET A 695 -7.38 -12.57 41.50
C MET A 695 -6.49 -11.36 41.19
N THR A 696 -5.56 -11.02 42.10
CA THR A 696 -4.59 -9.94 41.91
C THR A 696 -3.71 -10.20 40.69
N ASN A 697 -3.20 -11.43 40.54
CA ASN A 697 -2.44 -11.82 39.36
C ASN A 697 -3.28 -11.66 38.08
N GLY A 698 -4.55 -12.08 38.10
CA GLY A 698 -5.47 -11.90 36.98
C GLY A 698 -5.67 -10.43 36.59
N LEU A 699 -5.91 -9.55 37.57
CA LEU A 699 -6.08 -8.11 37.37
C LEU A 699 -4.79 -7.45 36.85
N TYR A 700 -3.64 -7.82 37.40
CA TYR A 700 -2.34 -7.39 36.92
C TYR A 700 -2.10 -7.81 35.47
N LEU A 701 -2.44 -9.05 35.14
CA LEU A 701 -2.34 -9.59 33.78
C LEU A 701 -3.26 -8.83 32.81
N ALA A 702 -4.50 -8.54 33.21
CA ALA A 702 -5.42 -7.76 32.39
C ALA A 702 -4.90 -6.33 32.14
N SER A 703 -4.37 -5.68 33.19
CA SER A 703 -3.90 -4.30 33.16
C SER A 703 -2.71 -4.10 32.22
N HIS A 704 -1.64 -4.89 32.38
CA HIS A 704 -0.47 -4.71 31.51
C HIS A 704 -0.74 -5.22 30.07
N ASN A 705 -1.64 -6.18 29.86
CA ASN A 705 -2.05 -6.58 28.52
C ASN A 705 -2.85 -5.49 27.79
N TYR A 706 -3.63 -4.71 28.52
CA TYR A 706 -4.25 -3.50 28.00
C TYR A 706 -3.20 -2.46 27.57
N LEU A 707 -2.17 -2.20 28.39
CA LEU A 707 -1.07 -1.28 28.05
C LEU A 707 -0.26 -1.74 26.83
N ARG A 708 -0.06 -3.07 26.70
CA ARG A 708 0.57 -3.71 25.53
C ARG A 708 -0.30 -3.62 24.27
N GLY A 709 -1.60 -3.36 24.41
CA GLY A 709 -2.55 -3.22 23.31
C GLY A 709 -3.04 -4.56 22.74
N PHE A 710 -3.13 -5.60 23.58
CA PHE A 710 -3.80 -6.84 23.20
C PHE A 710 -5.30 -6.62 22.97
N ASP A 711 -5.92 -7.52 22.21
CA ASP A 711 -7.37 -7.47 22.00
C ASP A 711 -8.15 -7.83 23.28
N LYS A 712 -9.40 -7.37 23.34
CA LYS A 712 -10.29 -7.57 24.49
C LYS A 712 -10.55 -9.05 24.80
N ALA A 713 -10.42 -9.96 23.82
CA ALA A 713 -10.62 -11.39 24.05
C ALA A 713 -9.39 -12.00 24.75
N THR A 714 -8.19 -11.64 24.32
CA THR A 714 -6.93 -12.05 24.95
C THR A 714 -6.82 -11.50 26.37
N ILE A 715 -7.19 -10.23 26.59
CA ILE A 715 -7.21 -9.63 27.94
C ILE A 715 -8.14 -10.41 28.87
N ARG A 716 -9.37 -10.72 28.40
CA ARG A 716 -10.32 -11.53 29.17
C ARG A 716 -9.80 -12.94 29.44
N GLY A 717 -9.26 -13.63 28.42
CA GLY A 717 -8.67 -14.96 28.59
C GLY A 717 -7.54 -14.99 29.61
N ASN A 718 -6.70 -13.95 29.63
CA ASN A 718 -5.60 -13.82 30.59
C ASN A 718 -6.03 -13.47 32.02
N LEU A 719 -7.21 -12.86 32.20
CA LEU A 719 -7.83 -12.71 33.51
C LEU A 719 -8.39 -14.05 34.00
N PHE A 720 -9.20 -14.71 33.16
CA PHE A 720 -9.85 -15.98 33.50
C PHE A 720 -8.87 -17.12 33.77
N ARG A 721 -7.73 -17.19 33.06
CA ARG A 721 -6.71 -18.23 33.31
C ARG A 721 -6.19 -18.21 34.76
N SER A 722 -6.06 -17.02 35.35
CA SER A 722 -5.56 -16.86 36.72
C SER A 722 -6.64 -17.26 37.72
N ILE A 723 -7.90 -16.93 37.44
CA ILE A 723 -9.05 -17.33 38.26
C ILE A 723 -9.24 -18.86 38.24
N ILE A 724 -9.06 -19.51 37.08
CA ILE A 724 -9.14 -20.97 36.95
C ILE A 724 -8.00 -21.68 37.70
N ALA A 725 -6.86 -21.03 37.90
CA ALA A 725 -5.73 -21.60 38.63
C ALA A 725 -5.94 -21.68 40.14
N TRP A 726 -6.89 -20.91 40.69
CA TRP A 726 -7.13 -20.83 42.13
C TRP A 726 -7.50 -22.17 42.80
N PRO A 727 -8.47 -22.96 42.30
CA PRO A 727 -8.80 -24.26 42.88
C PRO A 727 -7.62 -25.22 42.88
N PHE A 728 -6.80 -25.21 41.83
CA PHE A 728 -5.60 -26.05 41.76
C PHE A 728 -4.54 -25.64 42.77
N ALA A 729 -4.26 -24.33 42.89
CA ALA A 729 -3.31 -23.84 43.87
C ALA A 729 -3.71 -24.20 45.31
N THR A 730 -5.02 -24.13 45.60
CA THR A 730 -5.58 -24.54 46.90
C THR A 730 -5.41 -26.03 47.15
N ALA A 731 -5.80 -26.87 46.18
CA ALA A 731 -5.78 -28.33 46.31
C ALA A 731 -4.36 -28.91 46.49
N PHE A 732 -3.36 -28.29 45.85
CA PHE A 732 -1.96 -28.73 45.90
C PHE A 732 -1.11 -27.96 46.93
N SER A 733 -1.72 -27.05 47.70
CA SER A 733 -1.04 -26.26 48.72
C SER A 733 -0.29 -27.08 49.80
N PRO A 734 -0.78 -28.25 50.27
CA PRO A 734 -0.06 -29.00 51.30
C PRO A 734 1.32 -29.47 50.84
N ILE A 735 1.43 -29.84 49.57
CA ILE A 735 2.70 -30.30 48.96
C ILE A 735 3.68 -29.14 48.85
N GLY A 736 3.21 -27.99 48.38
CA GLY A 736 4.06 -26.81 48.24
C GLY A 736 4.55 -26.28 49.60
N ASN A 737 3.69 -26.30 50.60
CA ASN A 737 4.03 -25.90 51.97
C ASN A 737 5.05 -26.86 52.59
N ALA A 738 4.91 -28.19 52.39
CA ALA A 738 5.88 -29.18 52.85
C ALA A 738 7.28 -29.01 52.24
N LEU A 739 7.36 -28.48 51.00
CA LEU A 739 8.60 -28.19 50.30
C LEU A 739 9.16 -26.78 50.58
N GLY A 740 8.54 -26.00 51.47
CA GLY A 740 8.95 -24.63 51.79
C GLY A 740 8.81 -23.66 50.61
N ILE A 741 7.92 -23.94 49.66
CA ILE A 741 7.72 -23.09 48.47
C ILE A 741 6.78 -21.94 48.85
N PRO A 742 7.15 -20.66 48.65
CA PRO A 742 6.27 -19.54 48.95
C PRO A 742 4.93 -19.62 48.21
N SER A 743 3.82 -19.29 48.88
CA SER A 743 2.47 -19.41 48.30
C SER A 743 2.30 -18.64 46.98
N ILE A 744 2.98 -17.51 46.81
CA ILE A 744 2.94 -16.72 45.57
C ILE A 744 3.59 -17.48 44.39
N VAL A 745 4.66 -18.26 44.66
CA VAL A 745 5.33 -19.11 43.66
C VAL A 745 4.42 -20.28 43.28
N GLN A 746 3.74 -20.89 44.25
CA GLN A 746 2.75 -21.95 44.01
C GLN A 746 1.58 -21.44 43.14
N ALA A 747 1.03 -20.26 43.46
CA ALA A 747 -0.04 -19.64 42.68
C ALA A 747 0.38 -19.35 41.24
N LYS A 748 1.60 -18.85 41.06
CA LYS A 748 2.17 -18.59 39.73
C LYS A 748 2.29 -19.88 38.92
N PHE A 749 2.83 -20.94 39.49
CA PHE A 749 3.03 -22.21 38.78
C PHE A 749 1.70 -22.71 38.18
N TRP A 750 0.64 -22.73 38.97
CA TRP A 750 -0.68 -23.15 38.51
C TRP A 750 -1.28 -22.18 37.49
N SER A 751 -1.08 -20.87 37.66
CA SER A 751 -1.51 -19.89 36.65
C SER A 751 -0.80 -20.10 35.31
N ASP A 752 0.51 -20.39 35.31
CA ASP A 752 1.29 -20.62 34.08
C ASP A 752 0.96 -21.99 33.45
N PHE A 753 0.65 -23.02 34.25
CA PHE A 753 0.19 -24.32 33.79
C PHE A 753 -1.15 -24.24 33.04
N VAL A 754 -2.18 -23.62 33.65
CA VAL A 754 -3.48 -23.40 33.00
C VAL A 754 -3.31 -22.59 31.72
N ALA A 755 -2.41 -21.61 31.74
CA ALA A 755 -2.13 -20.79 30.58
C ALA A 755 -1.45 -21.57 29.44
N ALA A 756 -0.56 -22.52 29.76
CA ALA A 756 0.08 -23.39 28.76
C ALA A 756 -0.96 -24.24 28.01
N LEU A 757 -1.95 -24.78 28.73
CA LEU A 757 -3.06 -25.53 28.13
C LEU A 757 -3.91 -24.65 27.20
N ILE A 758 -4.39 -23.51 27.69
CA ILE A 758 -5.29 -22.61 26.93
C ILE A 758 -4.60 -22.02 25.70
N GLU A 759 -3.38 -21.51 25.85
CA GLU A 759 -2.63 -20.89 24.74
C GLU A 759 -2.14 -21.94 23.73
N GLY A 760 -1.73 -23.12 24.20
CA GLY A 760 -1.33 -24.23 23.34
C GLY A 760 -2.44 -24.66 22.40
N THR A 761 -3.66 -24.87 22.92
CA THR A 761 -4.83 -25.23 22.10
C THR A 761 -5.21 -24.11 21.13
N THR A 762 -5.18 -22.85 21.56
CA THR A 762 -5.55 -21.71 20.72
C THR A 762 -4.57 -21.50 19.56
N LYS A 763 -3.26 -21.53 19.83
CA LYS A 763 -2.23 -21.40 18.78
C LYS A 763 -2.27 -22.58 17.80
N TYR A 764 -2.41 -23.80 18.30
CA TYR A 764 -2.55 -25.00 17.45
C TYR A 764 -3.74 -24.88 16.48
N ASN A 765 -4.91 -24.45 16.97
CA ASN A 765 -6.08 -24.22 16.14
C ASN A 765 -5.85 -23.15 15.06
N ASN A 766 -5.09 -22.10 15.37
CA ASN A 766 -4.73 -21.07 14.40
C ASN A 766 -3.78 -21.60 13.31
N VAL A 767 -2.80 -22.43 13.67
CA VAL A 767 -1.89 -23.09 12.71
C VAL A 767 -2.69 -24.01 11.77
N LEU A 768 -3.62 -24.82 12.30
CA LEU A 768 -4.49 -25.65 11.48
C LEU A 768 -5.38 -24.84 10.54
N LYS A 769 -5.97 -23.73 11.01
CA LYS A 769 -6.78 -22.83 10.16
C LYS A 769 -5.95 -22.25 9.01
N LEU A 770 -4.72 -21.81 9.30
CA LEU A 770 -3.82 -21.28 8.28
C LEU A 770 -3.47 -22.33 7.22
N LYS A 771 -3.07 -23.54 7.63
CA LYS A 771 -2.74 -24.64 6.70
C LYS A 771 -3.95 -25.07 5.87
N SER A 772 -5.13 -25.14 6.48
CA SER A 772 -6.37 -25.42 5.76
C SER A 772 -6.72 -24.37 4.70
N LYS A 773 -6.43 -23.08 4.94
CA LYS A 773 -6.67 -22.02 3.96
C LYS A 773 -5.71 -22.13 2.77
N ILE A 774 -4.48 -22.58 3.01
CA ILE A 774 -3.50 -22.79 1.93
C ILE A 774 -3.97 -23.92 1.01
N VAL A 775 -4.28 -25.05 1.62
CA VAL A 775 -4.76 -26.23 0.90
C VAL A 775 -6.06 -25.94 0.14
N SER A 776 -6.99 -25.16 0.71
CA SER A 776 -8.22 -24.77 -0.01
C SER A 776 -7.97 -23.89 -1.24
N LYS A 777 -6.85 -23.15 -1.30
CA LYS A 777 -6.49 -22.35 -2.48
C LYS A 777 -5.78 -23.20 -3.54
N LEU A 778 -4.93 -24.15 -3.12
CA LEU A 778 -4.15 -25.00 -4.02
C LEU A 778 -4.97 -26.09 -4.73
N ILE A 779 -5.91 -26.73 -4.04
CA ILE A 779 -6.64 -27.87 -4.61
C ILE A 779 -7.44 -27.50 -5.89
N PRO A 780 -8.10 -26.32 -6.00
CA PRO A 780 -8.71 -25.86 -7.25
C PRO A 780 -7.77 -25.78 -8.46
N ASP A 781 -6.49 -25.50 -8.25
CA ASP A 781 -5.51 -25.33 -9.34
C ASP A 781 -5.28 -26.63 -10.14
N PHE A 782 -5.59 -27.80 -9.56
CA PHE A 782 -5.56 -29.10 -10.24
C PHE A 782 -6.64 -29.26 -11.33
N LYS A 783 -7.61 -28.34 -11.41
CA LYS A 783 -8.61 -28.28 -12.49
C LYS A 783 -8.23 -27.27 -13.60
N SER A 784 -7.08 -26.62 -13.50
CA SER A 784 -6.62 -25.64 -14.48
C SER A 784 -6.22 -26.30 -15.79
N ASP A 785 -6.55 -25.67 -16.93
CA ASP A 785 -6.08 -26.09 -18.25
C ASP A 785 -4.59 -25.76 -18.49
N ASN A 786 -3.98 -24.95 -17.60
CA ASN A 786 -2.57 -24.59 -17.69
C ASN A 786 -1.69 -25.60 -16.94
N GLU A 787 -0.91 -26.39 -17.70
CA GLU A 787 0.00 -27.41 -17.17
C GLU A 787 1.03 -26.85 -16.17
N GLU A 788 1.52 -25.62 -16.37
CA GLU A 788 2.43 -24.96 -15.42
C GLU A 788 1.77 -24.76 -14.05
N THR A 789 0.50 -24.35 -14.05
CA THR A 789 -0.28 -24.13 -12.81
C THR A 789 -0.48 -25.42 -12.04
N VAL A 790 -0.80 -26.51 -12.75
CA VAL A 790 -0.97 -27.84 -12.14
C VAL A 790 0.37 -28.34 -11.58
N ASN A 791 1.48 -28.21 -12.32
CA ASN A 791 2.81 -28.62 -11.87
C ASN A 791 3.25 -27.85 -10.60
N LEU A 792 3.01 -26.55 -10.55
CA LEU A 792 3.30 -25.72 -9.37
C LEU A 792 2.46 -26.14 -8.16
N ALA A 793 1.15 -26.37 -8.35
CA ALA A 793 0.26 -26.84 -7.29
C ALA A 793 0.68 -28.22 -6.75
N THR A 794 1.15 -29.12 -7.61
CA THR A 794 1.68 -30.43 -7.24
C THR A 794 2.95 -30.32 -6.40
N LEU A 795 3.92 -29.49 -6.81
CA LEU A 795 5.15 -29.25 -6.03
C LEU A 795 4.84 -28.63 -4.66
N ASP A 796 3.96 -27.63 -4.62
CA ASP A 796 3.56 -26.96 -3.38
C ASP A 796 2.85 -27.90 -2.42
N LEU A 797 1.97 -28.76 -2.93
CA LEU A 797 1.28 -29.75 -2.11
C LEU A 797 2.25 -30.78 -1.51
N LEU A 798 3.19 -31.31 -2.32
CA LEU A 798 4.20 -32.26 -1.86
C LEU A 798 5.14 -31.63 -0.82
N TYR A 799 5.56 -30.39 -1.06
CA TYR A 799 6.35 -29.61 -0.12
C TYR A 799 5.63 -29.43 1.22
N LEU A 800 4.34 -29.04 1.20
CA LEU A 800 3.55 -28.85 2.41
C LEU A 800 3.34 -30.15 3.19
N VAL A 801 3.18 -31.27 2.48
CA VAL A 801 3.09 -32.61 3.10
C VAL A 801 4.40 -32.98 3.79
N ASP A 802 5.56 -32.62 3.23
CA ASP A 802 6.87 -32.82 3.85
C ASP A 802 7.03 -32.00 5.14
N GLU A 803 6.60 -30.73 5.11
CA GLU A 803 6.75 -29.80 6.24
C GLU A 803 5.88 -30.19 7.44
N SER A 804 4.67 -30.73 7.24
CA SER A 804 3.88 -31.23 8.37
C SER A 804 2.79 -32.25 8.06
N ASN A 805 2.60 -33.16 9.02
CA ASN A 805 1.50 -34.13 9.02
C ASN A 805 0.10 -33.50 9.06
N ASN A 806 -0.04 -32.26 9.55
CA ASN A 806 -1.32 -31.55 9.66
C ASN A 806 -1.95 -31.19 8.30
N VAL A 807 -1.18 -31.25 7.21
CA VAL A 807 -1.64 -30.93 5.84
C VAL A 807 -2.57 -32.02 5.31
N LYS A 808 -2.29 -33.30 5.60
CA LYS A 808 -3.18 -34.42 5.29
C LYS A 808 -4.56 -34.26 5.93
N THR A 809 -4.59 -33.86 7.20
CA THR A 809 -5.84 -33.56 7.92
C THR A 809 -6.59 -32.36 7.32
N SER A 810 -5.83 -31.34 6.88
CA SER A 810 -6.39 -30.15 6.25
C SER A 810 -6.97 -30.45 4.86
N PHE A 811 -6.26 -31.23 4.05
CA PHE A 811 -6.72 -31.74 2.76
C PHE A 811 -7.99 -32.54 2.91
N TYR A 812 -8.04 -33.51 3.84
CA TYR A 812 -9.25 -34.28 4.11
C TYR A 812 -10.46 -33.40 4.46
N LYS A 813 -10.29 -32.39 5.33
CA LYS A 813 -11.37 -31.46 5.68
C LYS A 813 -11.88 -30.62 4.51
N GLN A 814 -11.05 -30.37 3.48
CA GLN A 814 -11.42 -29.57 2.31
C GLN A 814 -12.04 -30.44 1.21
N SER A 815 -11.49 -31.64 1.01
CA SER A 815 -11.86 -32.57 -0.05
C SER A 815 -13.04 -33.48 0.29
N PHE A 816 -13.52 -33.50 1.55
CA PHE A 816 -14.66 -34.30 2.00
C PHE A 816 -15.75 -33.42 2.64
N GLU A 817 -17.00 -33.88 2.64
CA GLU A 817 -18.14 -33.22 3.28
C GLU A 817 -18.02 -33.20 4.82
N ARG A 818 -18.50 -32.12 5.46
CA ARG A 818 -18.53 -32.03 6.93
C ARG A 818 -19.77 -32.70 7.49
N GLU A 819 -19.58 -33.73 8.31
CA GLU A 819 -20.65 -34.24 9.18
C GLU A 819 -21.07 -33.21 10.23
N LYS A 820 -22.38 -33.07 10.47
CA LYS A 820 -22.93 -32.19 11.53
C LYS A 820 -22.53 -32.73 12.91
N PHE A 821 -22.22 -31.83 13.86
CA PHE A 821 -21.74 -32.20 15.20
C PHE A 821 -22.63 -33.24 15.92
N LYS A 822 -23.96 -33.10 15.82
CA LYS A 822 -24.92 -34.05 16.40
C LYS A 822 -24.79 -35.46 15.83
N GLN A 823 -24.60 -35.60 14.51
CA GLN A 823 -24.40 -36.90 13.85
C GLN A 823 -23.06 -37.54 14.23
N ARG A 824 -22.00 -36.73 14.32
CA ARG A 824 -20.68 -37.20 14.73
C ARG A 824 -20.67 -37.72 16.18
N ALA A 825 -21.35 -37.02 17.09
CA ALA A 825 -21.52 -37.45 18.48
C ALA A 825 -22.35 -38.75 18.58
N LEU A 826 -23.44 -38.85 17.79
CA LEU A 826 -24.27 -40.05 17.72
C LEU A 826 -23.50 -41.26 17.17
N ASN A 827 -22.68 -41.06 16.13
CA ASN A 827 -21.88 -42.11 15.51
C ASN A 827 -20.77 -42.59 16.44
N PHE A 828 -20.12 -41.67 17.18
CA PHE A 828 -19.15 -42.01 18.22
C PHE A 828 -19.76 -42.86 19.34
N LEU A 829 -20.94 -42.47 19.83
CA LEU A 829 -21.69 -43.25 20.85
C LEU A 829 -22.15 -44.63 20.33
N LYS A 830 -22.40 -44.76 19.03
CA LYS A 830 -22.81 -46.02 18.38
C LYS A 830 -21.64 -46.88 17.88
N GLY A 831 -20.39 -46.50 18.16
CA GLY A 831 -19.20 -47.19 17.66
C GLY A 831 -19.05 -47.19 16.13
N LYS A 832 -19.86 -46.41 15.41
CA LYS A 832 -19.82 -46.32 13.93
C LYS A 832 -18.74 -45.31 13.51
N ARG A 833 -17.91 -45.70 12.55
CA ARG A 833 -16.90 -44.80 11.95
C ARG A 833 -17.59 -43.75 11.08
N SER A 834 -17.03 -42.54 11.07
CA SER A 834 -17.52 -41.39 10.28
C SER A 834 -17.37 -41.66 8.78
N THR A 835 -18.45 -41.49 8.02
CA THR A 835 -18.52 -41.73 6.56
C THR A 835 -18.78 -40.41 5.84
N SER A 836 -17.77 -39.55 5.75
CA SER A 836 -17.86 -38.31 4.97
C SER A 836 -17.72 -38.61 3.47
N LYS A 837 -18.62 -38.09 2.62
CA LYS A 837 -18.53 -38.25 1.17
C LYS A 837 -17.38 -37.40 0.58
N PRO A 838 -16.60 -37.93 -0.39
CA PRO A 838 -15.61 -37.14 -1.13
C PRO A 838 -16.29 -36.15 -2.09
N LYS A 839 -15.68 -34.98 -2.29
CA LYS A 839 -16.07 -33.97 -3.29
C LYS A 839 -15.35 -34.21 -4.62
N ASP A 840 -15.85 -33.66 -5.73
CA ASP A 840 -15.23 -33.77 -7.07
C ASP A 840 -13.73 -33.46 -7.11
N ILE A 841 -13.32 -32.47 -6.30
CA ILE A 841 -11.94 -32.00 -6.26
C ILE A 841 -10.97 -33.07 -5.73
N PHE A 842 -11.44 -34.00 -4.89
CA PHE A 842 -10.67 -35.16 -4.45
C PHE A 842 -10.28 -36.03 -5.64
N PHE A 843 -11.23 -36.27 -6.55
CA PHE A 843 -11.01 -37.11 -7.72
C PHE A 843 -10.06 -36.46 -8.71
N SER A 844 -10.15 -35.14 -8.94
CA SER A 844 -9.19 -34.42 -9.80
C SER A 844 -7.75 -34.55 -9.31
N VAL A 845 -7.50 -34.34 -8.00
CA VAL A 845 -6.16 -34.50 -7.42
C VAL A 845 -5.71 -35.96 -7.51
N LYS A 846 -6.58 -36.91 -7.16
CA LYS A 846 -6.27 -38.35 -7.22
C LYS A 846 -5.88 -38.79 -8.63
N GLN A 847 -6.65 -38.41 -9.64
CA GLN A 847 -6.40 -38.75 -11.04
C GLN A 847 -5.03 -38.24 -11.49
N HIS A 848 -4.69 -36.99 -11.15
CA HIS A 848 -3.39 -36.40 -11.48
C HIS A 848 -2.21 -37.22 -10.90
N PHE A 849 -2.30 -37.65 -9.64
CA PHE A 849 -1.24 -38.42 -8.97
C PHE A 849 -1.17 -39.90 -9.41
N LEU A 850 -2.24 -40.46 -9.99
CA LEU A 850 -2.28 -41.85 -10.47
C LEU A 850 -1.80 -42.01 -11.92
N GLU A 851 -1.86 -40.95 -12.72
CA GLU A 851 -1.40 -40.97 -14.10
C GLU A 851 0.12 -41.11 -14.17
N LYS A 852 0.59 -42.20 -14.80
CA LYS A 852 2.00 -42.63 -14.77
C LYS A 852 2.97 -41.60 -15.35
N ASP A 853 2.55 -40.83 -16.35
CA ASP A 853 3.42 -39.87 -17.04
C ASP A 853 3.59 -38.56 -16.28
N ASN A 854 2.70 -38.23 -15.33
CA ASN A 854 2.73 -36.93 -14.65
C ASN A 854 3.96 -36.76 -13.76
N TYR A 855 4.51 -37.84 -13.18
CA TYR A 855 5.77 -37.76 -12.44
C TYR A 855 6.95 -37.35 -13.33
N ASN A 856 7.01 -37.91 -14.55
CA ASN A 856 8.06 -37.58 -15.53
C ASN A 856 7.88 -36.17 -16.10
N LYS A 857 6.65 -35.75 -16.40
CA LYS A 857 6.33 -34.37 -16.79
C LYS A 857 6.76 -33.37 -15.73
N LEU A 858 6.47 -33.65 -14.46
CA LEU A 858 6.86 -32.81 -13.33
C LEU A 858 8.38 -32.74 -13.17
N THR A 859 9.08 -33.87 -13.34
CA THR A 859 10.55 -33.93 -13.30
C THR A 859 11.18 -33.06 -14.40
N LYS A 860 10.67 -33.16 -15.64
CA LYS A 860 11.09 -32.33 -16.77
C LYS A 860 10.82 -30.84 -16.51
N PHE A 861 9.65 -30.53 -15.96
CA PHE A 861 9.29 -29.17 -15.56
C PHE A 861 10.29 -28.59 -14.55
N VAL A 862 10.66 -29.35 -13.51
CA VAL A 862 11.64 -28.90 -12.50
C VAL A 862 13.00 -28.62 -13.15
N ILE A 863 13.55 -29.56 -13.92
CA ILE A 863 14.87 -29.42 -14.53
C ILE A 863 14.93 -28.24 -15.51
N SER A 864 13.83 -27.96 -16.21
CA SER A 864 13.78 -26.91 -17.24
C SER A 864 13.64 -25.50 -16.66
N ASN A 865 13.17 -25.36 -15.42
CA ASN A 865 12.76 -24.07 -14.85
C ASN A 865 13.56 -23.62 -13.61
N TYR A 866 14.37 -24.50 -13.04
CA TYR A 866 15.12 -24.22 -11.80
C TYR A 866 16.62 -24.50 -11.97
N ASN A 867 17.45 -23.81 -11.19
CA ASN A 867 18.90 -24.06 -11.21
C ASN A 867 19.24 -25.43 -10.58
N LYS A 868 20.51 -25.84 -10.66
CA LYS A 868 20.97 -27.16 -10.19
C LYS A 868 20.58 -27.45 -8.74
N ASP A 869 20.88 -26.54 -7.82
CA ASP A 869 20.64 -26.75 -6.38
C ASP A 869 19.14 -26.78 -6.04
N GLN A 870 18.36 -25.88 -6.65
CA GLN A 870 16.91 -25.85 -6.52
C GLN A 870 16.25 -27.11 -7.08
N SER A 871 16.72 -27.57 -8.24
CA SER A 871 16.24 -28.81 -8.87
C SER A 871 16.51 -30.02 -7.98
N LEU A 872 17.73 -30.15 -7.45
CA LEU A 872 18.08 -31.23 -6.52
C LEU A 872 17.16 -31.24 -5.29
N PHE A 873 16.88 -30.08 -4.71
CA PHE A 873 15.96 -29.95 -3.58
C PHE A 873 14.53 -30.42 -3.93
N LEU A 874 13.96 -29.95 -5.03
CA LEU A 874 12.61 -30.33 -5.45
C LEU A 874 12.49 -31.82 -5.78
N LEU A 875 13.48 -32.36 -6.50
CA LEU A 875 13.51 -33.78 -6.84
C LEU A 875 13.64 -34.67 -5.60
N GLN A 876 14.35 -34.22 -4.55
CA GLN A 876 14.41 -34.92 -3.27
C GLN A 876 13.04 -34.94 -2.56
N ILE A 877 12.31 -33.82 -2.59
CA ILE A 877 10.94 -33.76 -2.01
C ILE A 877 9.99 -34.65 -2.80
N MET A 878 10.05 -34.60 -4.13
CA MET A 878 9.22 -35.41 -5.02
C MET A 878 9.45 -36.90 -4.75
N SER A 879 10.69 -37.38 -4.83
CA SER A 879 11.02 -38.80 -4.61
C SER A 879 10.64 -39.30 -3.22
N LYS A 880 10.75 -38.45 -2.19
CA LYS A 880 10.39 -38.82 -0.80
C LYS A 880 8.88 -38.93 -0.59
N ASN A 881 8.08 -38.06 -1.23
CA ASN A 881 6.68 -37.83 -0.85
C ASN A 881 5.64 -38.21 -1.91
N TYR A 882 5.98 -38.28 -3.20
CA TYR A 882 5.02 -38.53 -4.28
C TYR A 882 4.26 -39.84 -4.04
N ASP A 883 4.96 -40.97 -3.98
CA ASP A 883 4.33 -42.29 -3.76
C ASP A 883 3.67 -42.42 -2.39
N LYS A 884 4.26 -41.83 -1.34
CA LYS A 884 3.66 -41.83 0.01
C LYS A 884 2.33 -41.10 0.04
N PHE A 885 2.22 -39.99 -0.72
CA PHE A 885 0.99 -39.22 -0.82
C PHE A 885 -0.04 -39.94 -1.69
N THR A 886 0.37 -40.49 -2.83
CA THR A 886 -0.49 -41.32 -3.71
C THR A 886 -1.09 -42.51 -2.95
N ASN A 887 -0.27 -43.26 -2.21
CA ASN A 887 -0.72 -44.37 -1.37
C ASN A 887 -1.68 -43.92 -0.27
N TRP A 888 -1.44 -42.75 0.32
CA TRP A 888 -2.35 -42.17 1.31
C TRP A 888 -3.71 -41.79 0.69
N LEU A 889 -3.74 -41.20 -0.51
CA LEU A 889 -4.99 -40.90 -1.23
C LEU A 889 -5.79 -42.17 -1.50
N LEU A 890 -5.13 -43.26 -1.94
CA LEU A 890 -5.76 -44.57 -2.13
C LEU A 890 -6.31 -45.16 -0.82
N SER A 891 -5.67 -44.91 0.31
CA SER A 891 -6.14 -45.39 1.63
C SER A 891 -7.40 -44.68 2.12
N LEU A 892 -7.64 -43.43 1.69
CA LEU A 892 -8.82 -42.66 2.09
C LEU A 892 -10.10 -43.18 1.41
N GLU A 893 -10.00 -43.57 0.15
CA GLU A 893 -11.12 -44.13 -0.61
C GLU A 893 -11.57 -45.48 -0.05
N ARG A 894 -10.63 -46.36 0.33
CA ARG A 894 -10.92 -47.63 1.00
C ARG A 894 -11.67 -47.42 2.33
N ARG A 895 -11.45 -46.30 3.02
CA ARG A 895 -12.15 -45.94 4.27
C ARG A 895 -13.53 -45.33 4.06
N THR A 896 -13.88 -44.93 2.84
CA THR A 896 -15.22 -44.41 2.48
C THR A 896 -16.09 -45.44 1.75
N LEU A 897 -15.48 -46.49 1.20
CA LEU A 897 -16.17 -47.62 0.55
C LEU A 897 -16.48 -48.78 1.53
N LEU A 898 -15.81 -48.81 2.69
CA LEU A 898 -16.11 -49.65 3.85
C LEU A 898 -16.92 -48.85 4.87
#